data_AF-A0A3L7VNK1-F1
#
_entry.id   AF-A0A3L7VNK1-F1
#
_cell.length_a   1.000
_cell.length_b   1.000
_cell.length_c   1.000
_cell.angle_alpha   90.00
_cell.angle_beta   90.00
_cell.angle_gamma   90.00
#
_symmetry.space_group_name_H-M   'P 1'
#
loop_
_entity.id
_entity.type
_entity.pdbx_description
1 polymer ?
#
loop_
_entity_poly.entity_id
_entity_poly.type
_entity_poly.pdbx_seq_one_letter_code
_entity_poly.pdbx_strand_id
1 'polypeptide(L)'
;MVLGGSGGGGINLFSSVSSTSSVGTGSITFANPVTLLADVTVTTTDGNVLFANTVNSNPSATLRSLTLQDALNQGNFSFAKSVGLTTPLNIITVKSSAGVSFASTVNANAITIEDSKNTIDFKANLTLSGDLQTQSGTDNYNLILSGLTNQIGGEGVFANKGLITLGNANSSSFLFNEGISESGGGGVVAQGSFVASGAVSFASNFKVNGNNVGIVTLDLGSDSIFNGLVDVQANERINKNGIGILRLITNTGSTFKGTMVVNQGQVIFSDNFSSMDNLTISGGTVSGAGSVGKVYGLAGTVAPGDTVGTLTTGNFSLNALMTLSLQVGTTSNGVNDLVLVNGTVSLNNATLSVITGNFITVGTTYTIIQNDGTDVVSGTFLNLPEGASYTSGNTIFTVSYKGGTGNDVTLKAISNLLPPPVNVPGVKQTFATGIDAGGGPLVTVNFADGHTNSFFAYDQNFRGGVRVAMGDINGDGNVDLITAPGVGGGPNIKIFNLVSGTPIQVADFFVFEAAFFGGLYIAVGNLNNDGFGDIIVGAGPGGGPRVSAYAGSQNFSINGSTVMTTFFAYAPEFTGGITVAAADRTGEGLDEIVTGAGFGGGPNVTVFQLQQTPQGAFNQVVIQNFFAFDTLFTGGIYVAGGRFSNATYDDIFVGTGPGTKATVAVAFGTGGIHYLNPFGNFNGGVRVGISSSSIKGTTPNYLMAAAGPGGGPQVNLYNTNFNQVDSFFATNPNVTLGLFANSTIL
;
A
#
# COMPACT_ATOMS: atom_id res chain seq x y z
N MET A 1 47.12 34.78 18.35
CA MET A 1 47.91 35.86 18.98
C MET A 1 47.31 35.99 20.36
N VAL A 2 48.01 35.56 21.41
CA VAL A 2 47.47 35.69 22.79
C VAL A 2 47.64 37.14 23.18
N LEU A 3 46.54 37.87 23.35
CA LEU A 3 46.57 39.27 23.76
C LEU A 3 45.89 39.38 25.13
N GLY A 4 46.69 39.17 26.18
CA GLY A 4 46.29 39.44 27.55
C GLY A 4 46.24 40.94 27.80
N GLY A 5 45.06 41.54 27.68
CA GLY A 5 44.77 42.88 28.19
C GLY A 5 44.01 42.78 29.50
N SER A 6 44.70 42.85 30.64
CA SER A 6 44.07 43.11 31.93
C SER A 6 43.86 44.62 32.07
N GLY A 7 42.67 45.11 31.70
CA GLY A 7 42.24 46.47 32.04
C GLY A 7 41.49 47.20 30.94
N GLY A 8 40.17 47.27 31.07
CA GLY A 8 39.29 48.42 30.79
C GLY A 8 39.28 49.14 29.43
N GLY A 9 40.20 48.89 28.50
CA GLY A 9 40.32 49.60 27.22
C GLY A 9 40.22 48.64 26.04
N GLY A 10 39.31 48.92 25.09
CA GLY A 10 39.10 48.06 23.92
C GLY A 10 40.35 47.89 23.07
N ILE A 11 40.72 46.64 22.78
CA ILE A 11 41.85 46.30 21.91
C ILE A 11 41.35 46.32 20.46
N ASN A 12 42.01 47.09 19.59
CA ASN A 12 41.72 47.19 18.16
C ASN A 12 42.72 46.33 17.37
N LEU A 13 42.25 45.29 16.64
CA LEU A 13 43.13 44.32 15.96
C LEU A 13 43.16 44.50 14.44
N PHE A 14 44.35 44.34 13.84
CA PHE A 14 44.61 44.49 12.40
C PHE A 14 44.26 43.22 11.58
N SER A 15 44.20 43.40 10.26
CA SER A 15 43.42 42.76 9.19
C SER A 15 43.54 41.25 8.89
N SER A 16 44.20 40.44 9.71
CA SER A 16 44.36 38.99 9.45
C SER A 16 44.58 38.19 10.73
N VAL A 17 43.75 37.17 10.98
CA VAL A 17 43.83 36.34 12.19
C VAL A 17 44.30 34.93 11.82
N SER A 18 45.43 34.51 12.37
CA SER A 18 46.11 33.24 12.05
C SER A 18 46.27 32.28 13.24
N SER A 19 45.74 32.64 14.42
CA SER A 19 45.76 31.77 15.61
C SER A 19 44.68 32.19 16.62
N THR A 20 44.34 31.28 17.53
CA THR A 20 43.41 31.49 18.65
C THR A 20 43.68 32.83 19.35
N SER A 21 42.59 33.56 19.62
CA SER A 21 42.62 34.84 20.32
C SER A 21 41.87 34.65 21.63
N SER A 22 42.61 34.45 22.73
CA SER A 22 42.06 34.51 24.09
C SER A 22 42.27 35.91 24.63
N VAL A 23 41.19 36.50 25.13
CA VAL A 23 41.22 37.83 25.75
C VAL A 23 40.48 37.69 27.07
N GLY A 24 41.06 38.18 28.16
CA GLY A 24 40.56 38.00 29.53
C GLY A 24 39.24 38.74 29.79
N THR A 25 39.28 39.77 30.63
CA THR A 25 38.13 40.64 30.95
C THR A 25 38.16 41.92 30.11
N GLY A 26 37.03 42.29 29.48
CA GLY A 26 36.90 43.51 28.66
C GLY A 26 36.47 43.31 27.19
N SER A 27 35.97 44.39 26.55
CA SER A 27 35.40 44.31 25.19
C SER A 27 36.46 44.38 24.07
N ILE A 28 36.25 43.66 22.97
CA ILE A 28 37.13 43.61 21.79
C ILE A 28 36.43 44.26 20.60
N THR A 29 37.18 44.98 19.76
CA THR A 29 36.67 45.43 18.46
C THR A 29 37.67 45.13 17.34
N PHE A 30 37.22 44.39 16.33
CA PHE A 30 37.92 44.24 15.06
C PHE A 30 37.41 45.31 14.10
N ALA A 31 38.11 46.46 14.02
CA ALA A 31 37.65 47.59 13.21
C ALA A 31 37.87 47.40 11.69
N ASN A 32 38.85 46.59 11.31
CA ASN A 32 39.23 46.34 9.91
C ASN A 32 38.65 45.02 9.39
N PRO A 33 38.59 44.81 8.06
CA PRO A 33 38.22 43.52 7.48
C PRO A 33 39.09 42.38 8.04
N VAL A 34 38.48 41.25 8.34
CA VAL A 34 39.14 40.06 8.90
C VAL A 34 39.15 38.94 7.87
N THR A 35 40.34 38.41 7.57
CA THR A 35 40.50 37.14 6.84
C THR A 35 41.02 36.07 7.78
N LEU A 36 40.33 34.93 7.86
CA LEU A 36 40.74 33.76 8.64
C LEU A 36 41.76 32.93 7.84
N LEU A 37 43.01 32.91 8.29
CA LEU A 37 44.08 32.14 7.63
C LEU A 37 44.21 30.70 8.14
N ALA A 38 43.58 30.41 9.28
CA ALA A 38 43.45 29.09 9.92
C ALA A 38 42.07 29.02 10.60
N ASP A 39 41.71 27.89 11.19
CA ASP A 39 40.53 27.84 12.07
C ASP A 39 40.78 28.71 13.30
N VAL A 40 39.81 29.55 13.66
CA VAL A 40 39.96 30.56 14.70
C VAL A 40 38.93 30.35 15.80
N THR A 41 39.40 30.27 17.04
CA THR A 41 38.55 30.43 18.23
C THR A 41 38.77 31.82 18.83
N VAL A 42 37.67 32.52 19.07
CA VAL A 42 37.63 33.79 19.80
C VAL A 42 37.03 33.51 21.17
N THR A 43 37.84 33.70 22.21
CA THR A 43 37.45 33.43 23.60
C THR A 43 37.43 34.71 24.43
N THR A 44 36.34 34.94 25.15
CA THR A 44 36.18 36.00 26.17
C THR A 44 35.80 35.39 27.53
N THR A 45 35.94 36.18 28.60
CA THR A 45 35.44 35.79 29.94
C THR A 45 34.08 36.42 30.24
N ASP A 46 33.93 37.72 29.96
CA ASP A 46 32.71 38.51 30.18
C ASP A 46 32.51 39.65 29.16
N GLY A 47 33.44 39.83 28.23
CA GLY A 47 33.53 41.01 27.36
C GLY A 47 32.74 40.88 26.06
N ASN A 48 32.19 42.00 25.57
CA ASN A 48 31.56 42.03 24.24
C ASN A 48 32.61 42.00 23.12
N VAL A 49 32.32 41.30 22.04
CA VAL A 49 33.16 41.24 20.83
C VAL A 49 32.42 41.85 19.65
N LEU A 50 33.01 42.87 19.03
CA LEU A 50 32.48 43.51 17.83
C LEU A 50 33.40 43.28 16.63
N PHE A 51 32.88 42.62 15.59
CA PHE A 51 33.44 42.67 14.25
C PHE A 51 32.78 43.82 13.48
N ALA A 52 33.44 44.98 13.44
CA ALA A 52 32.87 46.17 12.83
C ALA A 52 32.91 46.14 11.28
N ASN A 53 33.64 45.18 10.70
CA ASN A 53 33.85 45.03 9.26
C ASN A 53 33.68 43.56 8.82
N THR A 54 33.87 43.29 7.52
CA THR A 54 33.63 41.97 6.94
C THR A 54 34.54 40.89 7.50
N VAL A 55 34.03 39.67 7.67
CA VAL A 55 34.81 38.50 8.08
C VAL A 55 34.73 37.47 6.96
N ASN A 56 35.86 37.00 6.43
CA ASN A 56 35.89 36.00 5.35
C ASN A 56 36.89 34.88 5.65
N SER A 57 36.66 33.70 5.08
CA SER A 57 37.71 32.67 5.00
C SER A 57 38.83 33.12 4.05
N ASN A 58 40.04 32.61 4.24
CA ASN A 58 41.08 32.68 3.23
C ASN A 58 40.59 32.00 1.93
N PRO A 59 40.77 32.61 0.74
CA PRO A 59 40.45 32.01 -0.57
C PRO A 59 41.29 30.77 -0.97
N SER A 60 41.88 30.06 0.00
CA SER A 60 42.57 28.78 -0.20
C SER A 60 41.58 27.64 -0.47
N ALA A 61 42.04 26.52 -1.04
CA ALA A 61 41.20 25.33 -1.34
C ALA A 61 40.51 24.72 -0.11
N THR A 62 40.96 25.04 1.11
CA THR A 62 40.29 24.65 2.37
C THR A 62 39.73 25.89 3.08
N LEU A 63 38.39 25.92 3.22
CA LEU A 63 37.67 26.94 3.98
C LEU A 63 38.00 26.84 5.48
N ARG A 64 37.87 27.96 6.21
CA ARG A 64 38.23 28.07 7.64
C ARG A 64 37.01 28.26 8.53
N SER A 65 37.09 27.72 9.73
CA SER A 65 36.04 27.78 10.75
C SER A 65 36.27 28.91 11.76
N LEU A 66 35.17 29.41 12.33
CA LEU A 66 35.15 30.42 13.39
C LEU A 66 34.37 29.89 14.59
N THR A 67 35.01 29.79 15.75
CA THR A 67 34.39 29.42 17.01
C THR A 67 34.28 30.64 17.94
N LEU A 68 33.09 30.90 18.46
CA LEU A 68 32.79 31.94 19.45
C LEU A 68 32.57 31.29 20.81
N GLN A 69 33.32 31.73 21.82
CA GLN A 69 33.24 31.16 23.16
C GLN A 69 33.38 32.24 24.22
N ASP A 70 32.41 32.36 25.11
CA ASP A 70 32.48 33.19 26.30
C ASP A 70 32.38 32.33 27.56
N ALA A 71 33.40 32.37 28.42
CA ALA A 71 33.52 31.44 29.55
C ALA A 71 32.40 31.57 30.60
N LEU A 72 31.76 32.74 30.71
CA LEU A 72 30.69 32.99 31.70
C LEU A 72 29.28 33.16 31.08
N ASN A 73 29.14 33.04 29.75
CA ASN A 73 27.91 33.38 29.03
C ASN A 73 27.37 34.78 29.38
N GLN A 74 28.23 35.79 29.41
CA GLN A 74 27.93 37.20 29.70
C GLN A 74 28.34 38.15 28.56
N GLY A 75 29.32 37.77 27.73
CA GLY A 75 29.76 38.55 26.56
C GLY A 75 28.90 38.33 25.32
N ASN A 76 28.53 39.42 24.62
CA ASN A 76 27.85 39.35 23.32
C ASN A 76 28.84 39.35 22.15
N PHE A 77 28.52 38.64 21.08
CA PHE A 77 29.25 38.73 19.80
C PHE A 77 28.40 39.49 18.78
N SER A 78 28.99 40.44 18.05
CA SER A 78 28.28 41.27 17.07
C SER A 78 29.08 41.40 15.78
N PHE A 79 28.42 41.19 14.64
CA PHE A 79 28.97 41.35 13.30
C PHE A 79 28.21 42.45 12.58
N ALA A 80 28.85 43.60 12.39
CA ALA A 80 28.22 44.78 11.79
C ALA A 80 28.14 44.72 10.26
N LYS A 81 28.96 43.86 9.63
CA LYS A 81 29.05 43.68 8.17
C LYS A 81 28.99 42.20 7.81
N SER A 82 29.01 41.89 6.52
CA SER A 82 28.81 40.54 6.00
C SER A 82 29.88 39.57 6.46
N VAL A 83 29.47 38.31 6.68
CA VAL A 83 30.34 37.20 7.02
C VAL A 83 30.35 36.21 5.85
N GLY A 84 31.52 35.86 5.35
CA GLY A 84 31.72 34.88 4.27
C GLY A 84 31.26 35.33 2.88
N LEU A 85 30.98 36.62 2.67
CA LEU A 85 30.42 37.11 1.40
C LEU A 85 31.36 36.90 0.20
N THR A 86 32.67 37.15 0.37
CA THR A 86 33.65 36.96 -0.71
C THR A 86 34.14 35.52 -0.75
N THR A 87 34.40 34.93 0.43
CA THR A 87 34.80 33.54 0.58
C THR A 87 34.05 32.96 1.79
N PRO A 88 33.14 31.99 1.60
CA PRO A 88 32.36 31.41 2.68
C PRO A 88 33.24 30.86 3.81
N LEU A 89 32.74 30.89 5.04
CA LEU A 89 33.37 30.16 6.14
C LEU A 89 33.09 28.66 6.02
N ASN A 90 33.91 27.82 6.62
CA ASN A 90 33.61 26.39 6.73
C ASN A 90 32.48 26.18 7.77
N ILE A 91 32.80 26.28 9.05
CA ILE A 91 31.82 26.14 10.14
C ILE A 91 31.87 27.38 11.04
N ILE A 92 30.72 27.94 11.37
CA ILE A 92 30.59 28.89 12.48
C ILE A 92 30.05 28.14 13.69
N THR A 93 30.81 28.09 14.77
CA THR A 93 30.41 27.43 16.02
C THR A 93 30.20 28.46 17.12
N VAL A 94 29.00 28.50 17.70
CA VAL A 94 28.74 29.28 18.93
C VAL A 94 28.74 28.30 20.09
N LYS A 95 29.84 28.25 20.85
CA LYS A 95 29.95 27.37 22.00
C LYS A 95 29.20 27.89 23.21
N SER A 96 29.34 29.18 23.47
CA SER A 96 28.86 29.83 24.68
C SER A 96 28.86 31.36 24.45
N SER A 97 27.77 32.06 24.78
CA SER A 97 27.64 33.52 24.62
C SER A 97 26.46 34.09 25.42
N ALA A 98 26.46 35.41 25.66
CA ALA A 98 25.23 36.12 26.07
C ALA A 98 24.30 36.44 24.89
N GLY A 99 24.73 36.20 23.66
CA GLY A 99 23.97 36.46 22.44
C GLY A 99 24.91 36.72 21.28
N VAL A 100 24.41 36.48 20.06
CA VAL A 100 25.15 36.72 18.83
C VAL A 100 24.25 37.47 17.85
N SER A 101 24.73 38.56 17.27
CA SER A 101 23.97 39.31 16.26
C SER A 101 24.77 39.48 14.97
N PHE A 102 24.17 39.07 13.86
CA PHE A 102 24.67 39.29 12.50
C PHE A 102 23.79 40.34 11.82
N ALA A 103 24.32 41.56 11.65
CA ALA A 103 23.59 42.68 11.07
C ALA A 103 23.50 42.63 9.52
N SER A 104 24.24 41.71 8.88
CA SER A 104 24.34 41.59 7.42
C SER A 104 24.46 40.11 7.01
N THR A 105 24.53 39.85 5.70
CA THR A 105 24.50 38.50 5.12
C THR A 105 25.58 37.60 5.68
N VAL A 106 25.22 36.33 5.94
CA VAL A 106 26.13 35.29 6.43
C VAL A 106 26.16 34.13 5.43
N ASN A 107 27.36 33.80 4.96
CA ASN A 107 27.63 32.67 4.08
C ASN A 107 28.65 31.72 4.75
N ALA A 108 28.29 30.45 4.92
CA ALA A 108 29.17 29.41 5.44
C ALA A 108 28.79 28.03 4.89
N ASN A 109 29.59 26.98 5.14
CA ASN A 109 29.11 25.62 4.87
C ASN A 109 28.09 25.21 5.91
N ALA A 110 28.38 25.38 7.21
CA ALA A 110 27.47 25.00 8.29
C ALA A 110 27.54 25.96 9.48
N ILE A 111 26.51 25.93 10.32
CA ILE A 111 26.48 26.61 11.62
C ILE A 111 26.06 25.63 12.71
N THR A 112 26.80 25.63 13.81
CA THR A 112 26.47 24.86 15.02
C THR A 112 26.39 25.78 16.22
N ILE A 113 25.29 25.75 16.96
CA ILE A 113 25.08 26.52 18.18
C ILE A 113 24.94 25.52 19.33
N GLU A 114 25.93 25.47 20.21
CA GLU A 114 25.96 24.56 21.36
C GLU A 114 25.22 25.20 22.56
N ASP A 115 25.55 26.45 22.91
CA ASP A 115 24.92 27.17 24.03
C ASP A 115 24.94 28.71 23.87
N SER A 116 23.91 29.38 24.41
CA SER A 116 23.79 30.83 24.50
C SER A 116 22.68 31.23 25.49
N LYS A 117 22.74 32.43 26.08
CA LYS A 117 21.69 32.90 27.02
C LYS A 117 20.50 33.58 26.40
N ASN A 118 20.71 34.47 25.43
CA ASN A 118 19.63 35.33 24.94
C ASN A 118 19.21 34.95 23.53
N THR A 119 19.81 35.57 22.52
CA THR A 119 19.35 35.43 21.15
C THR A 119 20.52 35.32 20.21
N ILE A 120 20.41 34.38 19.29
CA ILE A 120 21.20 34.32 18.07
C ILE A 120 20.35 34.93 16.95
N ASP A 121 20.75 36.08 16.46
CA ASP A 121 19.95 36.93 15.57
C ASP A 121 20.65 37.15 14.23
N PHE A 122 20.08 36.56 13.17
CA PHE A 122 20.48 36.78 11.78
C PHE A 122 19.52 37.78 11.13
N LYS A 123 19.92 39.05 11.06
CA LYS A 123 19.08 40.16 10.60
C LYS A 123 18.96 40.27 9.07
N ALA A 124 19.81 39.55 8.34
CA ALA A 124 19.84 39.52 6.88
C ALA A 124 19.93 38.07 6.39
N ASN A 125 20.12 37.88 5.08
CA ASN A 125 20.13 36.55 4.45
C ASN A 125 21.21 35.63 5.05
N LEU A 126 20.79 34.41 5.40
CA LEU A 126 21.64 33.30 5.77
C LEU A 126 21.70 32.31 4.61
N THR A 127 22.91 31.98 4.13
CA THR A 127 23.13 31.00 3.07
C THR A 127 24.15 29.96 3.55
N LEU A 128 23.68 28.72 3.75
CA LEU A 128 24.49 27.57 4.13
C LEU A 128 24.46 26.51 3.04
N SER A 129 25.61 25.92 2.72
CA SER A 129 25.66 24.76 1.81
C SER A 129 25.36 23.43 2.49
N GLY A 130 25.40 23.39 3.82
CA GLY A 130 25.10 22.24 4.69
C GLY A 130 24.19 22.66 5.84
N ASP A 131 24.42 22.11 7.03
CA ASP A 131 23.44 22.12 8.12
C ASP A 131 23.41 23.42 8.95
N LEU A 132 22.25 23.66 9.56
CA LEU A 132 22.06 24.58 10.68
C LEU A 132 21.61 23.78 11.90
N GLN A 133 22.50 23.61 12.88
CA GLN A 133 22.26 22.79 14.05
C GLN A 133 22.31 23.62 15.34
N THR A 134 21.35 23.39 16.22
CA THR A 134 21.33 23.92 17.58
C THR A 134 21.25 22.76 18.57
N GLN A 135 21.83 22.92 19.75
CA GLN A 135 21.80 21.93 20.82
C GLN A 135 21.03 22.46 22.04
N SER A 136 20.53 21.53 22.86
CA SER A 136 20.04 21.85 24.19
C SER A 136 21.23 22.13 25.11
N GLY A 137 21.69 23.39 25.11
CA GLY A 137 22.70 23.88 26.03
C GLY A 137 22.23 23.96 27.48
N THR A 138 23.03 24.60 28.33
CA THR A 138 22.62 24.87 29.72
C THR A 138 21.65 26.04 29.82
N ASP A 139 21.70 26.96 28.86
CA ASP A 139 20.89 28.16 28.79
C ASP A 139 19.77 28.05 27.71
N ASN A 140 18.73 28.88 27.84
CA ASN A 140 17.60 28.90 26.91
C ASN A 140 17.73 30.08 25.94
N TYR A 141 18.23 29.86 24.73
CA TYR A 141 18.35 30.90 23.70
C TYR A 141 17.29 30.80 22.61
N ASN A 142 16.91 31.97 22.11
CA ASN A 142 16.10 32.13 20.92
C ASN A 142 16.99 32.14 19.68
N LEU A 143 16.46 31.65 18.56
CA LEU A 143 17.07 31.75 17.24
C LEU A 143 16.15 32.57 16.34
N ILE A 144 16.67 33.65 15.76
CA ILE A 144 15.91 34.52 14.86
C ILE A 144 16.59 34.54 13.49
N LEU A 145 15.87 34.10 12.47
CA LEU A 145 16.28 34.17 11.07
C LEU A 145 15.39 35.17 10.33
N SER A 146 15.84 36.42 10.20
CA SER A 146 15.05 37.51 9.63
C SER A 146 15.43 37.86 8.19
N GLY A 147 16.31 37.11 7.54
CA GLY A 147 16.66 37.35 6.13
C GLY A 147 15.44 37.29 5.20
N LEU A 148 15.51 37.98 4.06
CA LEU A 148 14.45 37.91 3.03
C LEU A 148 14.50 36.59 2.26
N THR A 149 15.70 36.10 1.96
CA THR A 149 15.91 34.84 1.25
C THR A 149 16.98 34.05 1.98
N ASN A 150 16.56 33.08 2.79
CA ASN A 150 17.46 32.21 3.52
C ASN A 150 17.50 30.83 2.85
N GLN A 151 18.69 30.24 2.80
CA GLN A 151 18.92 28.93 2.18
C GLN A 151 19.80 28.09 3.08
N ILE A 152 19.34 26.89 3.41
CA ILE A 152 20.05 25.88 4.19
C ILE A 152 20.15 24.63 3.31
N GLY A 153 21.36 24.33 2.86
CA GLY A 153 21.63 23.22 1.94
C GLY A 153 21.53 21.83 2.58
N GLY A 154 21.66 21.75 3.91
CA GLY A 154 21.50 20.52 4.69
C GLY A 154 20.32 20.56 5.65
N GLU A 155 20.39 19.79 6.73
CA GLU A 155 19.30 19.65 7.70
C GLU A 155 19.25 20.82 8.69
N GLY A 156 18.03 21.27 9.03
CA GLY A 156 17.78 22.21 10.12
C GLY A 156 17.43 21.48 11.41
N VAL A 157 18.37 21.36 12.35
CA VAL A 157 18.15 20.68 13.64
C VAL A 157 18.05 21.70 14.76
N PHE A 158 16.86 21.83 15.35
CA PHE A 158 16.51 22.80 16.37
C PHE A 158 16.22 22.15 17.74
N ALA A 159 17.26 21.98 18.57
CA ALA A 159 17.13 21.45 19.92
C ALA A 159 17.24 22.52 21.02
N ASN A 160 17.34 23.81 20.65
CA ASN A 160 17.34 24.93 21.60
C ASN A 160 15.98 25.10 22.29
N LYS A 161 15.98 25.43 23.58
CA LYS A 161 14.76 25.56 24.39
C LYS A 161 14.02 26.89 24.23
N GLY A 162 14.66 27.88 23.62
CA GLY A 162 14.01 29.17 23.31
C GLY A 162 13.28 29.15 21.97
N LEU A 163 12.60 30.25 21.68
CA LEU A 163 11.77 30.41 20.50
C LEU A 163 12.60 30.43 19.22
N ILE A 164 12.13 29.71 18.19
CA ILE A 164 12.69 29.79 16.84
C ILE A 164 11.78 30.69 16.01
N THR A 165 12.31 31.78 15.50
CA THR A 165 11.60 32.69 14.60
C THR A 165 12.15 32.54 13.19
N LEU A 166 11.31 32.07 12.28
CA LEU A 166 11.64 31.91 10.88
C LEU A 166 10.88 32.97 10.07
N GLY A 167 11.62 34.01 9.67
CA GLY A 167 11.15 35.07 8.80
C GLY A 167 10.93 36.38 9.52
N ASN A 168 10.55 37.37 8.71
CA ASN A 168 10.13 38.69 9.15
C ASN A 168 8.80 39.06 8.48
N ALA A 169 8.25 40.24 8.83
CA ALA A 169 6.97 40.72 8.32
C ALA A 169 6.94 41.09 6.82
N ASN A 170 8.05 40.95 6.08
CA ASN A 170 8.20 41.35 4.66
C ASN A 170 8.24 40.14 3.70
N SER A 171 7.51 39.06 4.00
CA SER A 171 7.40 37.87 3.14
C SER A 171 8.74 37.16 2.86
N SER A 172 9.50 36.86 3.93
CA SER A 172 10.71 36.04 3.83
C SER A 172 10.45 34.68 3.16
N SER A 173 11.41 34.17 2.38
CA SER A 173 11.44 32.80 1.89
C SER A 173 12.57 32.01 2.52
N PHE A 174 12.27 30.79 2.98
CA PHE A 174 13.22 29.83 3.53
C PHE A 174 13.25 28.60 2.66
N LEU A 175 14.43 28.25 2.18
CA LEU A 175 14.67 26.99 1.50
C LEU A 175 15.52 26.09 2.40
N PHE A 176 14.98 24.96 2.78
CA PHE A 176 15.71 23.83 3.34
C PHE A 176 15.77 22.75 2.26
N ASN A 177 16.97 22.46 1.77
CA ASN A 177 17.13 21.42 0.76
C ASN A 177 16.85 20.03 1.33
N GLU A 178 17.03 19.84 2.65
CA GLU A 178 16.67 18.64 3.40
C GLU A 178 15.46 18.92 4.32
N GLY A 179 15.39 18.29 5.50
CA GLY A 179 14.32 18.43 6.48
C GLY A 179 14.58 19.46 7.58
N ILE A 180 13.57 19.62 8.45
CA ILE A 180 13.65 20.41 9.67
C ILE A 180 13.18 19.56 10.85
N SER A 181 13.94 19.51 11.93
CA SER A 181 13.58 18.83 13.16
C SER A 181 13.67 19.78 14.34
N GLU A 182 12.55 20.14 14.95
CA GLU A 182 12.50 20.88 16.22
C GLU A 182 12.12 19.94 17.36
N SER A 183 12.95 19.91 18.40
CA SER A 183 12.79 19.04 19.57
C SER A 183 13.10 19.74 20.90
N GLY A 184 13.35 21.04 20.88
CA GLY A 184 13.86 21.81 22.02
C GLY A 184 12.78 22.26 23.00
N GLY A 185 11.51 22.34 22.58
CA GLY A 185 10.39 22.73 23.47
C GLY A 185 10.01 24.22 23.40
N GLY A 186 10.80 25.04 22.70
CA GLY A 186 10.65 26.50 22.70
C GLY A 186 9.57 27.05 21.76
N GLY A 187 9.11 26.23 20.81
CA GLY A 187 8.14 26.61 19.79
C GLY A 187 8.75 27.29 18.56
N VAL A 188 7.94 27.33 17.50
CA VAL A 188 8.30 27.89 16.19
C VAL A 188 7.32 28.99 15.82
N VAL A 189 7.84 30.17 15.47
CA VAL A 189 7.09 31.28 14.89
C VAL A 189 7.48 31.44 13.43
N ALA A 190 6.47 31.33 12.57
CA ALA A 190 6.58 31.46 11.13
C ALA A 190 6.01 32.80 10.66
N GLN A 191 6.80 33.53 9.87
CA GLN A 191 6.41 34.84 9.31
C GLN A 191 6.55 34.91 7.78
N GLY A 192 6.88 33.80 7.11
CA GLY A 192 7.15 33.76 5.67
C GLY A 192 6.82 32.41 5.01
N SER A 193 7.36 32.20 3.80
CA SER A 193 7.24 30.96 3.04
C SER A 193 8.37 29.99 3.40
N PHE A 194 8.04 28.72 3.57
CA PHE A 194 8.96 27.61 3.82
C PHE A 194 8.86 26.61 2.69
N VAL A 195 10.01 26.29 2.10
CA VAL A 195 10.19 25.16 1.20
C VAL A 195 11.14 24.19 1.89
N ALA A 196 10.69 22.96 2.09
CA ALA A 196 11.50 21.88 2.66
C ALA A 196 11.34 20.64 1.80
N SER A 197 12.42 20.14 1.21
CA SER A 197 12.35 18.90 0.42
C SER A 197 12.22 17.67 1.32
N GLY A 198 12.88 17.69 2.48
CA GLY A 198 12.79 16.65 3.51
C GLY A 198 11.63 16.88 4.49
N ALA A 199 11.49 15.95 5.44
CA ALA A 199 10.43 15.99 6.45
C ALA A 199 10.57 17.20 7.39
N VAL A 200 9.46 17.84 7.74
CA VAL A 200 9.42 18.87 8.79
C VAL A 200 8.71 18.29 10.02
N SER A 201 9.42 18.24 11.14
CA SER A 201 8.92 17.77 12.42
C SER A 201 9.04 18.86 13.46
N PHE A 202 7.91 19.36 13.96
CA PHE A 202 7.86 20.30 15.08
C PHE A 202 7.24 19.61 16.29
N ALA A 203 8.06 19.37 17.32
CA ALA A 203 7.58 18.78 18.58
C ALA A 203 6.79 19.78 19.43
N SER A 204 7.05 21.08 19.24
CA SER A 204 6.50 22.17 20.04
C SER A 204 5.45 23.00 19.29
N ASN A 205 4.91 24.02 19.96
CA ASN A 205 3.88 24.90 19.40
C ASN A 205 4.35 25.59 18.12
N PHE A 206 3.47 25.64 17.12
CA PHE A 206 3.67 26.35 15.87
C PHE A 206 2.74 27.57 15.80
N LYS A 207 3.30 28.74 15.54
CA LYS A 207 2.56 29.99 15.48
C LYS A 207 2.81 30.74 14.19
N VAL A 208 1.74 31.25 13.58
CA VAL A 208 1.83 32.26 12.52
C VAL A 208 1.83 33.65 13.18
N ASN A 209 2.70 34.55 12.69
CA ASN A 209 2.79 35.91 13.21
C ASN A 209 3.14 36.93 12.12
N GLY A 210 2.24 37.12 11.15
CA GLY A 210 2.50 37.89 9.93
C GLY A 210 1.88 39.28 9.89
N ASN A 211 1.83 40.00 11.01
CA ASN A 211 1.42 41.42 11.13
C ASN A 211 0.30 41.85 10.14
N ASN A 212 -0.89 41.32 10.37
CA ASN A 212 -2.19 41.68 9.80
C ASN A 212 -2.61 41.14 8.42
N VAL A 213 -1.73 40.55 7.61
CA VAL A 213 -2.12 39.74 6.43
C VAL A 213 -1.11 38.59 6.25
N GLY A 214 -0.80 37.90 7.35
CA GLY A 214 0.26 36.89 7.38
C GLY A 214 -0.09 35.68 6.53
N ILE A 215 0.54 35.54 5.36
CA ILE A 215 0.47 34.31 4.57
C ILE A 215 1.74 33.52 4.83
N VAL A 216 1.60 32.38 5.49
CA VAL A 216 2.65 31.37 5.60
C VAL A 216 2.39 30.30 4.55
N THR A 217 3.35 30.09 3.65
CA THR A 217 3.28 29.00 2.69
C THR A 217 4.18 27.86 3.17
N LEU A 218 3.62 26.66 3.22
CA LEU A 218 4.28 25.41 3.57
C LEU A 218 4.38 24.56 2.29
N ASP A 219 5.52 24.62 1.64
CA ASP A 219 5.86 23.77 0.51
C ASP A 219 6.70 22.58 0.99
N LEU A 220 5.98 21.55 1.45
CA LEU A 220 6.56 20.36 2.09
C LEU A 220 6.64 19.22 1.07
N GLY A 221 7.85 18.90 0.63
CA GLY A 221 8.10 17.83 -0.34
C GLY A 221 7.94 16.42 0.24
N SER A 222 8.11 16.28 1.55
CA SER A 222 8.00 15.02 2.29
C SER A 222 7.00 15.11 3.45
N ASP A 223 6.63 13.96 4.00
CA ASP A 223 5.69 13.87 5.11
C ASP A 223 6.22 14.59 6.35
N SER A 224 5.35 15.38 6.96
CA SER A 224 5.67 16.36 8.00
C SER A 224 4.64 16.29 9.12
N ILE A 225 5.08 16.61 10.33
CA ILE A 225 4.33 16.44 11.57
C ILE A 225 4.48 17.66 12.46
N PHE A 226 3.37 18.30 12.81
CA PHE A 226 3.33 19.32 13.84
C PHE A 226 2.61 18.71 15.05
N ASN A 227 3.31 18.65 16.19
CA ASN A 227 2.91 17.94 17.41
C ASN A 227 2.79 18.86 18.64
N GLY A 228 2.85 20.19 18.45
CA GLY A 228 2.44 21.20 19.44
C GLY A 228 1.26 22.08 18.96
N LEU A 229 0.73 22.94 19.84
CA LEU A 229 -0.43 23.80 19.55
C LEU A 229 -0.21 24.65 18.30
N VAL A 230 -1.26 24.83 17.50
CA VAL A 230 -1.24 25.68 16.31
C VAL A 230 -2.01 26.98 16.59
N ASP A 231 -1.30 28.10 16.59
CA ASP A 231 -1.85 29.45 16.78
C ASP A 231 -1.82 30.23 15.45
N VAL A 232 -3.00 30.63 14.97
CA VAL A 232 -3.17 31.40 13.73
C VAL A 232 -4.24 32.45 13.97
N GLN A 233 -3.93 33.73 13.82
CA GLN A 233 -4.87 34.82 14.07
C GLN A 233 -5.90 34.97 12.94
N ALA A 234 -7.00 35.67 13.20
CA ALA A 234 -8.16 35.74 12.30
C ALA A 234 -7.85 36.29 10.89
N ASN A 235 -6.81 37.13 10.76
CA ASN A 235 -6.37 37.74 9.51
C ASN A 235 -5.16 37.04 8.89
N GLU A 236 -4.81 35.85 9.37
CA GLU A 236 -3.68 35.06 8.89
C GLU A 236 -4.13 33.84 8.09
N ARG A 237 -3.20 33.30 7.30
CA ARG A 237 -3.44 32.16 6.40
C ARG A 237 -2.25 31.23 6.33
N ILE A 238 -2.54 29.93 6.32
CA ILE A 238 -1.59 28.88 5.93
C ILE A 238 -1.95 28.36 4.53
N ASN A 239 -0.99 28.38 3.60
CA ASN A 239 -1.10 27.71 2.30
C ASN A 239 -0.25 26.43 2.32
N LYS A 240 -0.84 25.27 2.06
CA LYS A 240 -0.12 24.01 1.92
C LYS A 240 0.04 23.67 0.43
N ASN A 241 1.28 23.73 -0.09
CA ASN A 241 1.57 23.64 -1.53
C ASN A 241 2.35 22.39 -1.96
N GLY A 242 3.11 21.77 -1.05
CA GLY A 242 3.95 20.61 -1.40
C GLY A 242 3.18 19.29 -1.41
N ILE A 243 3.74 18.26 -2.03
CA ILE A 243 3.09 16.95 -2.22
C ILE A 243 3.03 16.09 -0.95
N GLY A 244 3.91 16.33 0.03
CA GLY A 244 3.98 15.55 1.26
C GLY A 244 2.75 15.70 2.14
N ILE A 245 2.56 14.77 3.08
CA ILE A 245 1.51 14.84 4.09
C ILE A 245 1.89 15.87 5.16
N LEU A 246 0.96 16.72 5.57
CA LEU A 246 1.07 17.50 6.81
C LEU A 246 0.11 16.92 7.84
N ARG A 247 0.65 16.25 8.86
CA ARG A 247 -0.13 15.75 9.98
C ARG A 247 -0.14 16.78 11.11
N LEU A 248 -1.32 17.31 11.38
CA LEU A 248 -1.57 18.21 12.49
C LEU A 248 -2.13 17.40 13.65
N ILE A 249 -1.24 17.11 14.59
CA ILE A 249 -1.56 16.45 15.85
C ILE A 249 -1.47 17.55 16.87
N THR A 250 -2.54 17.87 17.58
CA THR A 250 -2.47 18.48 18.91
C THR A 250 -3.82 18.83 19.49
N ASN A 251 -4.13 18.10 20.56
CA ASN A 251 -4.32 18.54 21.93
C ASN A 251 -5.12 19.84 22.10
N THR A 252 -6.39 19.67 22.48
CA THR A 252 -7.31 20.64 23.09
C THR A 252 -6.68 22.00 23.47
N GLY A 253 -6.96 23.05 22.69
CA GLY A 253 -6.57 24.43 23.01
C GLY A 253 -5.95 25.24 21.87
N SER A 254 -5.71 24.65 20.70
CA SER A 254 -5.23 25.37 19.50
C SER A 254 -6.15 26.55 19.15
N THR A 255 -5.56 27.70 18.83
CA THR A 255 -6.27 28.94 18.51
C THR A 255 -6.08 29.28 17.04
N PHE A 256 -6.51 28.38 16.17
CA PHE A 256 -6.49 28.59 14.73
C PHE A 256 -7.74 29.41 14.36
N LYS A 257 -7.70 30.74 14.40
CA LYS A 257 -8.82 31.62 14.03
C LYS A 257 -8.80 32.06 12.56
N GLY A 258 -7.66 31.90 11.89
CA GLY A 258 -7.46 32.29 10.49
C GLY A 258 -7.98 31.27 9.48
N THR A 259 -7.36 31.27 8.30
CA THR A 259 -7.72 30.39 7.18
C THR A 259 -6.63 29.40 6.81
N MET A 260 -7.00 28.27 6.23
CA MET A 260 -6.06 27.33 5.61
C MET A 260 -6.49 27.02 4.16
N VAL A 261 -5.53 26.96 3.25
CA VAL A 261 -5.73 26.54 1.86
C VAL A 261 -4.85 25.32 1.58
N VAL A 262 -5.46 24.22 1.14
CA VAL A 262 -4.78 22.98 0.77
C VAL A 262 -4.73 22.88 -0.75
N ASN A 263 -3.60 23.27 -1.34
CA ASN A 263 -3.41 23.30 -2.79
C ASN A 263 -2.92 21.95 -3.34
N GLN A 264 -2.03 21.25 -2.63
CA GLN A 264 -1.52 19.92 -3.00
C GLN A 264 -1.18 19.08 -1.77
N GLY A 265 -0.90 17.79 -2.02
CA GLY A 265 -0.60 16.81 -0.97
C GLY A 265 -1.80 16.57 -0.06
N GLN A 266 -1.54 16.20 1.18
CA GLN A 266 -2.57 15.88 2.15
C GLN A 266 -2.38 16.68 3.44
N VAL A 267 -3.48 17.07 4.08
CA VAL A 267 -3.49 17.54 5.47
C VAL A 267 -4.37 16.62 6.31
N ILE A 268 -3.80 16.04 7.36
CA ILE A 268 -4.50 15.18 8.30
C ILE A 268 -4.78 15.99 9.57
N PHE A 269 -6.06 16.22 9.86
CA PHE A 269 -6.51 16.84 11.10
C PHE A 269 -6.90 15.75 12.09
N SER A 270 -6.08 15.54 13.12
CA SER A 270 -6.33 14.51 14.14
C SER A 270 -7.11 15.01 15.35
N ASP A 271 -7.23 16.33 15.54
CA ASP A 271 -7.74 16.98 16.75
C ASP A 271 -8.70 18.16 16.45
N ASN A 272 -9.01 19.00 17.44
CA ASN A 272 -9.96 20.10 17.34
C ASN A 272 -9.35 21.41 16.80
N PHE A 273 -9.72 21.77 15.57
CA PHE A 273 -9.45 23.03 14.88
C PHE A 273 -10.75 23.75 14.47
N SER A 274 -11.85 23.54 15.21
CA SER A 274 -13.16 24.15 14.93
C SER A 274 -13.18 25.69 15.05
N SER A 275 -12.16 26.29 15.68
CA SER A 275 -11.99 27.74 15.74
C SER A 275 -11.57 28.36 14.40
N MET A 276 -11.16 27.54 13.42
CA MET A 276 -10.75 27.98 12.08
C MET A 276 -11.94 28.64 11.38
N ASP A 277 -11.70 29.76 10.69
CA ASP A 277 -12.78 30.38 9.93
C ASP A 277 -13.10 29.53 8.69
N ASN A 278 -12.14 29.39 7.78
CA ASN A 278 -12.32 28.67 6.52
C ASN A 278 -11.15 27.73 6.21
N LEU A 279 -11.49 26.49 5.86
CA LEU A 279 -10.63 25.50 5.22
C LEU A 279 -11.00 25.42 3.74
N THR A 280 -10.11 25.85 2.85
CA THR A 280 -10.30 25.79 1.40
C THR A 280 -9.48 24.64 0.81
N ILE A 281 -10.10 23.82 -0.03
CA ILE A 281 -9.43 22.70 -0.72
C ILE A 281 -9.35 23.05 -2.20
N SER A 282 -8.14 23.20 -2.74
CA SER A 282 -7.90 23.73 -4.09
C SER A 282 -6.99 22.80 -4.93
N GLY A 283 -6.96 21.52 -4.60
CA GLY A 283 -6.27 20.47 -5.35
C GLY A 283 -5.77 19.31 -4.50
N GLY A 284 -5.54 19.54 -3.20
CA GLY A 284 -5.06 18.50 -2.28
C GLY A 284 -6.17 17.70 -1.59
N THR A 285 -5.77 16.91 -0.61
CA THR A 285 -6.64 16.06 0.20
C THR A 285 -6.71 16.54 1.65
N VAL A 286 -7.91 16.58 2.21
CA VAL A 286 -8.13 16.77 3.66
C VAL A 286 -8.62 15.47 4.25
N SER A 287 -8.00 15.01 5.34
CA SER A 287 -8.39 13.78 6.04
C SER A 287 -8.24 13.89 7.56
N GLY A 288 -8.45 12.78 8.25
CA GLY A 288 -8.36 12.68 9.71
C GLY A 288 -9.72 12.71 10.41
N ALA A 289 -9.70 12.46 11.73
CA ALA A 289 -10.88 12.33 12.58
C ALA A 289 -11.08 13.54 13.52
N GLY A 290 -10.50 14.68 13.16
CA GLY A 290 -10.55 15.92 13.93
C GLY A 290 -11.79 16.78 13.66
N SER A 291 -11.78 17.99 14.21
CA SER A 291 -12.75 19.05 13.88
C SER A 291 -12.06 20.17 13.12
N VAL A 292 -12.72 20.78 12.15
CA VAL A 292 -12.24 21.93 11.37
C VAL A 292 -13.31 23.02 11.31
N GLY A 293 -12.94 24.18 10.78
CA GLY A 293 -13.84 25.29 10.48
C GLY A 293 -14.83 24.97 9.36
N LYS A 294 -15.26 26.00 8.63
CA LYS A 294 -16.11 25.85 7.43
C LYS A 294 -15.27 25.29 6.28
N VAL A 295 -15.75 24.26 5.60
CA VAL A 295 -15.10 23.63 4.45
C VAL A 295 -15.67 24.16 3.14
N TYR A 296 -14.77 24.65 2.28
CA TYR A 296 -15.07 25.07 0.91
C TYR A 296 -14.19 24.31 -0.08
N GLY A 297 -14.80 23.42 -0.86
CA GLY A 297 -14.15 22.65 -1.90
C GLY A 297 -14.17 23.36 -3.25
N LEU A 298 -12.99 23.66 -3.79
CA LEU A 298 -12.78 24.17 -5.15
C LEU A 298 -12.33 23.06 -6.10
N ALA A 299 -11.42 22.19 -5.66
CA ALA A 299 -10.97 20.98 -6.32
C ALA A 299 -10.22 20.09 -5.30
N GLY A 300 -10.24 18.76 -5.47
CA GLY A 300 -9.51 17.83 -4.60
C GLY A 300 -10.42 16.89 -3.82
N THR A 301 -9.96 16.42 -2.66
CA THR A 301 -10.62 15.31 -1.93
C THR A 301 -10.85 15.64 -0.46
N VAL A 302 -12.03 15.29 0.05
CA VAL A 302 -12.28 15.14 1.50
C VAL A 302 -12.35 13.64 1.80
N ALA A 303 -11.53 13.16 2.71
CA ALA A 303 -11.44 11.76 3.10
C ALA A 303 -11.38 11.63 4.63
N PRO A 304 -12.50 11.68 5.35
CA PRO A 304 -12.50 11.55 6.82
C PRO A 304 -11.75 10.30 7.30
N GLY A 305 -11.09 10.40 8.45
CA GLY A 305 -10.28 9.31 9.02
C GLY A 305 -8.82 9.26 8.54
N ASP A 306 -8.00 8.50 9.28
CA ASP A 306 -6.67 7.99 8.86
C ASP A 306 -6.74 6.47 8.54
N THR A 307 -7.87 5.87 8.88
CA THR A 307 -8.37 4.56 8.45
C THR A 307 -9.89 4.64 8.48
N VAL A 308 -10.47 4.88 9.65
CA VAL A 308 -11.90 5.17 9.85
C VAL A 308 -12.05 6.33 10.83
N GLY A 309 -12.90 7.32 10.55
CA GLY A 309 -13.13 8.40 11.51
C GLY A 309 -14.17 9.44 11.13
N THR A 310 -14.48 10.30 12.10
CA THR A 310 -15.43 11.40 11.92
C THR A 310 -14.68 12.71 11.74
N LEU A 311 -14.82 13.36 10.59
CA LEU A 311 -14.40 14.75 10.39
C LEU A 311 -15.57 15.67 10.76
N THR A 312 -15.40 16.50 11.79
CA THR A 312 -16.41 17.49 12.18
C THR A 312 -16.13 18.85 11.54
N THR A 313 -17.14 19.54 11.04
CA THR A 313 -17.01 20.83 10.34
C THR A 313 -18.19 21.77 10.64
N GLY A 314 -18.01 23.06 10.36
CA GLY A 314 -19.11 24.03 10.24
C GLY A 314 -19.86 23.81 8.93
N ASN A 315 -19.99 24.83 8.08
CA ASN A 315 -20.56 24.67 6.74
C ASN A 315 -19.70 23.71 5.90
N PHE A 316 -20.35 22.84 5.13
CA PHE A 316 -19.70 21.88 4.23
C PHE A 316 -20.18 22.09 2.79
N SER A 317 -19.34 22.71 1.96
CA SER A 317 -19.66 23.04 0.57
C SER A 317 -18.67 22.41 -0.39
N LEU A 318 -19.15 21.55 -1.29
CA LEU A 318 -18.40 20.93 -2.38
C LEU A 318 -18.88 21.43 -3.75
N ASN A 319 -18.09 21.16 -4.78
CA ASN A 319 -18.42 21.42 -6.18
C ASN A 319 -18.08 20.20 -7.06
N ALA A 320 -18.33 20.30 -8.37
CA ALA A 320 -18.13 19.20 -9.32
C ALA A 320 -16.68 18.69 -9.46
N LEU A 321 -15.68 19.44 -9.02
CA LEU A 321 -14.26 19.04 -9.02
C LEU A 321 -13.81 18.41 -7.70
N MET A 322 -14.72 18.27 -6.74
CA MET A 322 -14.46 17.63 -5.45
C MET A 322 -14.85 16.16 -5.47
N THR A 323 -14.08 15.37 -4.74
CA THR A 323 -14.43 13.99 -4.37
C THR A 323 -14.62 13.90 -2.85
N LEU A 324 -15.71 13.28 -2.40
CA LEU A 324 -15.86 12.80 -1.03
C LEU A 324 -15.53 11.31 -1.03
N SER A 325 -14.43 10.93 -0.39
CA SER A 325 -13.95 9.54 -0.29
C SER A 325 -14.20 9.01 1.12
N LEU A 326 -14.89 7.89 1.24
CA LEU A 326 -15.32 7.37 2.55
C LEU A 326 -15.17 5.85 2.60
N GLN A 327 -14.84 5.32 3.77
CA GLN A 327 -14.91 3.91 4.07
C GLN A 327 -16.21 3.56 4.81
N VAL A 328 -16.89 2.50 4.41
CA VAL A 328 -18.13 2.03 5.06
C VAL A 328 -18.02 0.56 5.46
N GLY A 329 -18.59 0.17 6.59
CA GLY A 329 -18.63 -1.23 7.03
C GLY A 329 -17.25 -1.85 7.29
N THR A 330 -16.32 -1.06 7.83
CA THR A 330 -14.94 -1.48 8.12
C THR A 330 -14.81 -2.28 9.41
N THR A 331 -15.74 -2.14 10.34
CA THR A 331 -15.81 -2.92 11.59
C THR A 331 -17.20 -3.56 11.76
N SER A 332 -17.28 -4.63 12.56
CA SER A 332 -18.54 -5.35 12.84
C SER A 332 -19.64 -4.48 13.44
N ASN A 333 -19.30 -3.33 14.03
CA ASN A 333 -20.25 -2.39 14.62
C ASN A 333 -20.82 -1.39 13.60
N GLY A 334 -20.48 -1.53 12.31
CA GLY A 334 -20.94 -0.64 11.26
C GLY A 334 -20.29 0.75 11.29
N VAL A 335 -19.14 0.90 11.96
CA VAL A 335 -18.40 2.16 11.95
C VAL A 335 -17.98 2.47 10.51
N ASN A 336 -18.23 3.69 10.09
CA ASN A 336 -17.90 4.23 8.79
C ASN A 336 -17.21 5.57 8.97
N ASP A 337 -16.54 6.02 7.93
CA ASP A 337 -16.14 7.41 7.83
C ASP A 337 -17.38 8.30 7.81
N LEU A 338 -17.30 9.40 8.53
CA LEU A 338 -18.41 10.32 8.71
C LEU A 338 -17.93 11.76 8.54
N VAL A 339 -18.70 12.55 7.80
CA VAL A 339 -18.62 14.01 7.92
C VAL A 339 -19.76 14.47 8.84
N LEU A 340 -19.40 15.03 10.00
CA LEU A 340 -20.36 15.64 10.92
C LEU A 340 -20.41 17.16 10.65
N VAL A 341 -21.56 17.68 10.26
CA VAL A 341 -21.74 19.06 9.82
C VAL A 341 -22.63 19.81 10.81
N ASN A 342 -22.10 20.89 11.39
CA ASN A 342 -22.84 21.82 12.25
C ASN A 342 -23.11 23.13 11.50
N GLY A 343 -23.81 23.02 10.37
CA GLY A 343 -24.09 24.10 9.44
C GLY A 343 -24.64 23.59 8.11
N THR A 344 -24.62 24.43 7.08
CA THR A 344 -25.23 24.08 5.80
C THR A 344 -24.43 23.03 5.02
N VAL A 345 -25.12 22.11 4.34
CA VAL A 345 -24.51 21.13 3.41
C VAL A 345 -24.85 21.48 1.95
N SER A 346 -23.84 21.59 1.08
CA SER A 346 -24.02 21.78 -0.36
C SER A 346 -23.08 20.86 -1.17
N LEU A 347 -23.65 20.03 -2.06
CA LEU A 347 -22.89 18.98 -2.77
C LEU A 347 -22.54 19.30 -4.23
N ASN A 348 -23.39 20.06 -4.93
CA ASN A 348 -23.17 20.59 -6.29
C ASN A 348 -22.47 19.66 -7.29
N ASN A 349 -22.96 18.43 -7.45
CA ASN A 349 -22.41 17.41 -8.35
C ASN A 349 -20.98 16.96 -8.02
N ALA A 350 -20.54 17.05 -6.76
CA ALA A 350 -19.32 16.40 -6.32
C ALA A 350 -19.36 14.88 -6.58
N THR A 351 -18.19 14.27 -6.74
CA THR A 351 -18.06 12.82 -6.91
C THR A 351 -18.11 12.13 -5.55
N LEU A 352 -18.92 11.09 -5.43
CA LEU A 352 -18.91 10.19 -4.27
C LEU A 352 -18.02 8.98 -4.59
N SER A 353 -17.03 8.72 -3.73
CA SER A 353 -16.18 7.53 -3.77
C SER A 353 -16.33 6.79 -2.44
N VAL A 354 -16.64 5.51 -2.51
CA VAL A 354 -16.87 4.68 -1.32
C VAL A 354 -15.97 3.46 -1.42
N ILE A 355 -15.34 3.12 -0.30
CA ILE A 355 -14.56 1.91 -0.12
C ILE A 355 -15.33 1.04 0.88
N THR A 356 -15.80 -0.11 0.44
CA THR A 356 -16.54 -1.05 1.29
C THR A 356 -15.57 -1.93 2.08
N GLY A 357 -15.72 -1.94 3.40
CA GLY A 357 -15.06 -2.88 4.29
C GLY A 357 -15.78 -4.24 4.35
N ASN A 358 -15.29 -5.11 5.23
CA ASN A 358 -15.69 -6.53 5.30
C ASN A 358 -17.03 -6.79 6.01
N PHE A 359 -17.65 -5.77 6.61
CA PHE A 359 -18.83 -5.91 7.48
C PHE A 359 -20.08 -5.20 6.91
N ILE A 360 -20.21 -5.19 5.59
CA ILE A 360 -21.41 -4.69 4.93
C ILE A 360 -22.56 -5.69 5.07
N THR A 361 -23.64 -5.26 5.72
CA THR A 361 -24.85 -6.07 5.92
C THR A 361 -25.99 -5.51 5.08
N VAL A 362 -26.60 -6.33 4.23
CA VAL A 362 -27.77 -5.94 3.44
C VAL A 362 -28.93 -5.57 4.38
N GLY A 363 -29.60 -4.46 4.09
CA GLY A 363 -30.63 -3.85 4.91
C GLY A 363 -30.11 -2.70 5.80
N THR A 364 -28.81 -2.67 6.10
CA THR A 364 -28.20 -1.64 6.94
C THR A 364 -28.06 -0.30 6.20
N THR A 365 -28.30 0.78 6.94
CA THR A 365 -28.13 2.16 6.47
C THR A 365 -26.88 2.75 7.11
N TYR A 366 -25.97 3.26 6.28
CA TYR A 366 -24.72 3.89 6.69
C TYR A 366 -24.84 5.40 6.47
N THR A 367 -24.72 6.19 7.54
CA THR A 367 -24.74 7.67 7.43
C THR A 367 -23.36 8.15 7.07
N ILE A 368 -23.23 8.80 5.92
CA ILE A 368 -21.94 9.29 5.40
C ILE A 368 -21.75 10.80 5.62
N ILE A 369 -22.85 11.54 5.70
CA ILE A 369 -22.88 12.93 6.17
C ILE A 369 -24.01 13.03 7.18
N GLN A 370 -23.68 13.41 8.40
CA GLN A 370 -24.65 13.73 9.45
C GLN A 370 -24.79 15.24 9.52
N ASN A 371 -25.98 15.75 9.24
CA ASN A 371 -26.30 17.17 9.34
C ASN A 371 -27.00 17.46 10.68
N ASP A 372 -26.89 18.68 11.19
CA ASP A 372 -27.40 19.09 12.51
C ASP A 372 -28.95 19.11 12.65
N GLY A 373 -29.66 18.63 11.64
CA GLY A 373 -31.11 18.46 11.63
C GLY A 373 -31.91 19.73 11.35
N THR A 374 -31.28 20.90 11.24
CA THR A 374 -32.01 22.17 11.03
C THR A 374 -32.13 22.58 9.56
N ASP A 375 -31.08 22.35 8.77
CA ASP A 375 -31.01 22.73 7.35
C ASP A 375 -31.13 21.52 6.40
N VAL A 376 -31.67 21.72 5.20
CA VAL A 376 -31.71 20.68 4.17
C VAL A 376 -30.36 20.55 3.45
N VAL A 377 -30.02 19.33 3.00
CA VAL A 377 -28.88 19.11 2.09
C VAL A 377 -29.23 19.69 0.72
N SER A 378 -28.40 20.60 0.20
CA SER A 378 -28.62 21.25 -1.08
C SER A 378 -27.78 20.62 -2.20
N GLY A 379 -28.43 20.26 -3.31
CA GLY A 379 -27.82 19.55 -4.43
C GLY A 379 -27.60 18.06 -4.16
N THR A 380 -27.04 17.36 -5.15
CA THR A 380 -26.77 15.92 -5.09
C THR A 380 -25.34 15.63 -5.50
N PHE A 381 -24.85 14.42 -5.22
CA PHE A 381 -23.66 13.91 -5.88
C PHE A 381 -23.91 13.69 -7.38
N LEU A 382 -22.81 13.63 -8.15
CA LEU A 382 -22.83 13.46 -9.60
C LEU A 382 -23.62 12.20 -10.00
N ASN A 383 -24.66 12.38 -10.82
CA ASN A 383 -25.52 11.30 -11.35
C ASN A 383 -26.22 10.44 -10.27
N LEU A 384 -26.37 10.95 -9.06
CA LEU A 384 -27.01 10.25 -7.95
C LEU A 384 -28.18 11.07 -7.39
N PRO A 385 -29.32 11.19 -8.09
CA PRO A 385 -30.52 11.80 -7.51
C PRO A 385 -31.04 10.99 -6.29
N GLU A 386 -31.99 11.54 -5.54
CA GLU A 386 -32.61 10.85 -4.40
C GLU A 386 -33.13 9.45 -4.79
N GLY A 387 -32.73 8.42 -4.04
CA GLY A 387 -33.11 7.04 -4.30
C GLY A 387 -32.33 6.35 -5.41
N ALA A 388 -31.31 7.00 -6.00
CA ALA A 388 -30.47 6.38 -7.02
C ALA A 388 -29.66 5.22 -6.45
N SER A 389 -29.44 4.20 -7.28
CA SER A 389 -28.52 3.10 -6.98
C SER A 389 -27.07 3.53 -7.17
N TYR A 390 -26.22 3.19 -6.21
CA TYR A 390 -24.79 3.42 -6.24
C TYR A 390 -24.07 2.11 -5.92
N THR A 391 -23.21 1.65 -6.82
CA THR A 391 -22.51 0.37 -6.67
C THR A 391 -21.08 0.62 -6.22
N SER A 392 -20.66 -0.05 -5.15
CA SER A 392 -19.27 -0.03 -4.67
C SER A 392 -18.86 -1.42 -4.20
N GLY A 393 -17.71 -1.89 -4.68
CA GLY A 393 -17.29 -3.28 -4.46
C GLY A 393 -18.36 -4.26 -4.93
N ASN A 394 -18.76 -5.18 -4.05
CA ASN A 394 -19.83 -6.15 -4.30
C ASN A 394 -21.18 -5.73 -3.73
N THR A 395 -21.39 -4.46 -3.36
CA THR A 395 -22.66 -4.01 -2.76
C THR A 395 -23.31 -2.93 -3.60
N ILE A 396 -24.62 -3.07 -3.80
CA ILE A 396 -25.49 -2.03 -4.34
C ILE A 396 -26.10 -1.28 -3.15
N PHE A 397 -25.87 0.02 -3.12
CA PHE A 397 -26.46 0.96 -2.18
C PHE A 397 -27.60 1.74 -2.84
N THR A 398 -28.54 2.21 -2.04
CA THR A 398 -29.46 3.30 -2.41
C THR A 398 -29.04 4.54 -1.64
N VAL A 399 -28.84 5.66 -2.35
CA VAL A 399 -28.54 6.98 -1.76
C VAL A 399 -29.83 7.63 -1.26
N SER A 400 -29.77 8.28 -0.10
CA SER A 400 -30.78 9.24 0.34
C SER A 400 -30.13 10.49 0.94
N TYR A 401 -30.63 11.67 0.58
CA TYR A 401 -30.24 12.99 1.09
C TYR A 401 -31.19 13.51 2.20
N LYS A 402 -32.16 12.67 2.58
CA LYS A 402 -33.15 12.92 3.63
C LYS A 402 -33.19 11.77 4.65
N GLY A 403 -32.07 11.06 4.78
CA GLY A 403 -31.92 9.94 5.71
C GLY A 403 -31.79 10.41 7.16
N GLY A 404 -31.69 9.46 8.09
CA GLY A 404 -31.48 9.71 9.51
C GLY A 404 -32.55 10.63 10.12
N THR A 405 -32.14 11.84 10.53
CA THR A 405 -33.02 12.88 11.11
C THR A 405 -33.93 13.59 10.11
N GLY A 406 -33.81 13.27 8.81
CA GLY A 406 -34.57 13.87 7.72
C GLY A 406 -33.74 14.76 6.81
N ASN A 407 -32.48 15.04 7.18
CA ASN A 407 -31.52 15.87 6.42
C ASN A 407 -30.12 15.25 6.38
N ASP A 408 -29.97 13.96 6.68
CA ASP A 408 -28.68 13.26 6.60
C ASP A 408 -28.46 12.63 5.22
N VAL A 409 -27.20 12.52 4.80
CA VAL A 409 -26.85 11.76 3.59
C VAL A 409 -26.46 10.34 3.99
N THR A 410 -27.19 9.37 3.44
CA THR A 410 -27.09 7.96 3.82
C THR A 410 -26.99 7.03 2.62
N LEU A 411 -26.34 5.88 2.83
CA LEU A 411 -26.25 4.77 1.91
C LEU A 411 -26.90 3.54 2.52
N LYS A 412 -28.02 3.08 1.97
CA LYS A 412 -28.64 1.82 2.39
C LYS A 412 -28.15 0.68 1.53
N ALA A 413 -27.49 -0.31 2.11
CA ALA A 413 -27.12 -1.54 1.40
C ALA A 413 -28.41 -2.31 1.08
N ILE A 414 -28.77 -2.45 -0.20
CA ILE A 414 -30.03 -3.08 -0.61
C ILE A 414 -29.85 -4.49 -1.17
N SER A 415 -28.67 -4.77 -1.72
CA SER A 415 -28.28 -6.11 -2.14
C SER A 415 -26.78 -6.15 -2.29
N ASN A 416 -26.20 -7.34 -2.12
CA ASN A 416 -24.91 -7.58 -2.73
C ASN A 416 -25.14 -7.82 -4.23
N LEU A 417 -24.14 -7.50 -5.06
CA LEU A 417 -23.99 -8.14 -6.36
C LEU A 417 -23.86 -9.63 -6.07
N LEU A 418 -24.99 -10.33 -6.05
CA LEU A 418 -24.98 -11.76 -6.21
C LEU A 418 -24.22 -12.02 -7.52
N PRO A 419 -23.27 -12.97 -7.57
CA PRO A 419 -22.92 -13.56 -8.85
C PRO A 419 -24.25 -13.87 -9.55
N PRO A 420 -24.41 -13.54 -10.84
CA PRO A 420 -25.60 -13.96 -11.55
C PRO A 420 -25.82 -15.44 -11.24
N PRO A 421 -27.01 -15.87 -10.79
CA PRO A 421 -27.27 -17.30 -10.71
C PRO A 421 -26.96 -17.84 -12.11
N VAL A 422 -25.92 -18.67 -12.21
CA VAL A 422 -25.61 -19.37 -13.46
C VAL A 422 -26.71 -20.42 -13.59
N ASN A 423 -27.85 -19.99 -14.09
CA ASN A 423 -28.93 -20.88 -14.44
C ASN A 423 -28.50 -21.55 -15.74
N VAL A 424 -27.68 -22.60 -15.64
CA VAL A 424 -27.36 -23.47 -16.78
C VAL A 424 -28.66 -24.23 -17.09
N PRO A 425 -29.39 -23.87 -18.15
CA PRO A 425 -30.65 -24.54 -18.42
C PRO A 425 -30.33 -25.98 -18.88
N GLY A 426 -30.71 -26.96 -18.06
CA GLY A 426 -30.79 -28.37 -18.51
C GLY A 426 -29.77 -29.36 -17.98
N VAL A 427 -28.89 -29.02 -17.03
CA VAL A 427 -28.01 -30.00 -16.37
C VAL A 427 -28.06 -29.85 -14.85
N LYS A 428 -28.57 -30.88 -14.16
CA LYS A 428 -28.64 -30.97 -12.70
C LYS A 428 -27.41 -31.71 -12.15
N GLN A 429 -26.26 -31.06 -12.10
CA GLN A 429 -25.05 -31.68 -11.55
C GLN A 429 -24.25 -30.73 -10.64
N THR A 430 -23.50 -31.33 -9.70
CA THR A 430 -22.73 -30.60 -8.69
C THR A 430 -21.30 -30.35 -9.19
N PHE A 431 -20.84 -29.10 -9.15
CA PHE A 431 -19.48 -28.72 -9.53
C PHE A 431 -18.91 -27.61 -8.65
N ALA A 432 -17.59 -27.47 -8.61
CA ALA A 432 -16.90 -26.44 -7.84
C ALA A 432 -15.93 -25.61 -8.68
N THR A 433 -15.71 -24.38 -8.27
CA THR A 433 -14.75 -23.44 -8.86
C THR A 433 -13.91 -22.77 -7.78
N GLY A 434 -12.65 -22.47 -8.10
CA GLY A 434 -11.73 -21.72 -7.24
C GLY A 434 -11.15 -20.50 -7.95
N ILE A 435 -10.97 -19.41 -7.21
CA ILE A 435 -10.30 -18.20 -7.73
C ILE A 435 -8.78 -18.46 -7.83
N ASP A 436 -8.18 -18.09 -8.96
CA ASP A 436 -6.74 -18.27 -9.22
C ASP A 436 -5.88 -17.19 -8.51
N ALA A 437 -4.56 -17.23 -8.71
CA ALA A 437 -3.59 -16.35 -8.08
C ALA A 437 -3.91 -14.87 -8.25
N GLY A 438 -3.74 -14.10 -7.16
CA GLY A 438 -4.15 -12.70 -7.05
C GLY A 438 -5.48 -12.53 -6.31
N GLY A 439 -6.31 -13.57 -6.25
CA GLY A 439 -7.55 -13.59 -5.46
C GLY A 439 -7.43 -14.34 -4.13
N GLY A 440 -8.46 -14.20 -3.28
CA GLY A 440 -8.59 -14.98 -2.05
C GLY A 440 -8.87 -16.46 -2.31
N PRO A 441 -8.73 -17.36 -1.31
CA PRO A 441 -9.02 -18.78 -1.43
C PRO A 441 -10.54 -19.08 -1.42
N LEU A 442 -11.30 -18.33 -2.22
CA LEU A 442 -12.75 -18.45 -2.35
C LEU A 442 -13.08 -19.64 -3.25
N VAL A 443 -13.84 -20.58 -2.69
CA VAL A 443 -14.44 -21.70 -3.40
C VAL A 443 -15.93 -21.42 -3.59
N THR A 444 -16.47 -21.77 -4.75
CA THR A 444 -17.91 -21.77 -5.02
C THR A 444 -18.34 -23.14 -5.53
N VAL A 445 -19.27 -23.77 -4.82
CA VAL A 445 -19.91 -25.04 -5.16
C VAL A 445 -21.31 -24.76 -5.67
N ASN A 446 -21.64 -25.26 -6.85
CA ASN A 446 -22.98 -25.24 -7.43
C ASN A 446 -23.51 -26.66 -7.38
N PHE A 447 -24.70 -26.85 -6.81
CA PHE A 447 -25.30 -28.16 -6.60
C PHE A 447 -26.32 -28.50 -7.68
N ALA A 448 -26.57 -29.81 -7.85
CA ALA A 448 -27.47 -30.36 -8.86
C ALA A 448 -28.92 -29.86 -8.79
N ASP A 449 -29.40 -29.46 -7.61
CA ASP A 449 -30.73 -28.88 -7.39
C ASP A 449 -30.81 -27.37 -7.69
N GLY A 450 -29.68 -26.75 -8.08
CA GLY A 450 -29.57 -25.36 -8.48
C GLY A 450 -29.17 -24.38 -7.37
N HIS A 451 -28.92 -24.84 -6.15
CA HIS A 451 -28.39 -23.96 -5.10
C HIS A 451 -26.86 -23.82 -5.20
N THR A 452 -26.34 -22.71 -4.66
CA THR A 452 -24.90 -22.40 -4.66
C THR A 452 -24.43 -22.14 -3.23
N ASN A 453 -23.21 -22.57 -2.91
CA ASN A 453 -22.54 -22.29 -1.66
C ASN A 453 -21.12 -21.76 -1.92
N SER A 454 -20.75 -20.62 -1.32
CA SER A 454 -19.41 -20.03 -1.44
C SER A 454 -18.76 -19.82 -0.08
N PHE A 455 -17.49 -20.19 0.06
CA PHE A 455 -16.74 -20.08 1.31
C PHE A 455 -15.22 -19.96 1.07
N PHE A 456 -14.48 -19.43 2.04
CA PHE A 456 -13.01 -19.41 2.00
C PHE A 456 -12.46 -20.71 2.58
N ALA A 457 -11.75 -21.50 1.78
CA ALA A 457 -11.19 -22.79 2.22
C ALA A 457 -9.94 -22.65 3.11
N TYR A 458 -9.23 -21.54 2.96
CA TYR A 458 -8.01 -21.16 3.70
C TYR A 458 -8.14 -19.75 4.26
N ASP A 459 -7.08 -19.20 4.88
CA ASP A 459 -7.08 -17.84 5.42
C ASP A 459 -7.60 -16.82 4.37
N GLN A 460 -8.64 -16.07 4.71
CA GLN A 460 -9.27 -15.11 3.79
C GLN A 460 -8.32 -14.00 3.31
N ASN A 461 -7.20 -13.76 4.01
CA ASN A 461 -6.14 -12.81 3.63
C ASN A 461 -5.10 -13.43 2.69
N PHE A 462 -5.08 -14.75 2.53
CA PHE A 462 -4.24 -15.42 1.55
C PHE A 462 -4.63 -14.96 0.13
N ARG A 463 -3.65 -14.73 -0.75
CA ARG A 463 -3.85 -14.21 -2.12
C ARG A 463 -3.31 -15.13 -3.22
N GLY A 464 -2.87 -16.33 -2.85
CA GLY A 464 -2.41 -17.32 -3.82
C GLY A 464 -3.54 -17.97 -4.61
N GLY A 465 -4.80 -17.72 -4.25
CA GLY A 465 -5.96 -18.42 -4.80
C GLY A 465 -6.16 -19.82 -4.20
N VAL A 466 -7.13 -20.55 -4.75
CA VAL A 466 -7.45 -21.93 -4.35
C VAL A 466 -7.69 -22.79 -5.59
N ARG A 467 -7.13 -23.99 -5.57
CA ARG A 467 -7.37 -25.03 -6.57
C ARG A 467 -8.36 -26.04 -6.01
N VAL A 468 -9.24 -26.54 -6.86
CA VAL A 468 -10.30 -27.49 -6.49
C VAL A 468 -10.23 -28.73 -7.38
N ALA A 469 -10.58 -29.87 -6.80
CA ALA A 469 -10.83 -31.14 -7.50
C ALA A 469 -12.04 -31.83 -6.84
N MET A 470 -12.75 -32.68 -7.58
CA MET A 470 -13.92 -33.39 -7.07
C MET A 470 -13.90 -34.86 -7.44
N GLY A 471 -14.38 -35.72 -6.53
CA GLY A 471 -14.55 -37.15 -6.75
C GLY A 471 -15.09 -37.85 -5.50
N ASP A 472 -15.59 -39.07 -5.63
CA ASP A 472 -16.17 -39.85 -4.53
C ASP A 472 -15.05 -40.50 -3.70
N ILE A 473 -14.56 -39.82 -2.67
CA ILE A 473 -13.37 -40.24 -1.91
C ILE A 473 -13.70 -41.33 -0.87
N ASN A 474 -14.97 -41.42 -0.47
CA ASN A 474 -15.45 -42.35 0.56
C ASN A 474 -16.35 -43.48 0.03
N GLY A 475 -16.62 -43.52 -1.28
CA GLY A 475 -17.37 -44.59 -1.94
C GLY A 475 -18.85 -44.59 -1.56
N ASP A 476 -19.40 -43.43 -1.18
CA ASP A 476 -20.80 -43.30 -0.80
C ASP A 476 -21.73 -42.98 -1.99
N GLY A 477 -21.15 -42.82 -3.18
CA GLY A 477 -21.84 -42.50 -4.42
C GLY A 477 -22.05 -41.00 -4.64
N ASN A 478 -21.67 -40.13 -3.71
CA ASN A 478 -21.67 -38.68 -3.85
C ASN A 478 -20.24 -38.17 -4.04
N VAL A 479 -20.12 -37.02 -4.70
CA VAL A 479 -18.82 -36.38 -4.94
C VAL A 479 -18.40 -35.56 -3.73
N ASP A 480 -17.14 -35.67 -3.36
CA ASP A 480 -16.49 -34.83 -2.37
C ASP A 480 -15.68 -33.73 -3.04
N LEU A 481 -15.39 -32.66 -2.29
CA LEU A 481 -14.57 -31.54 -2.73
C LEU A 481 -13.20 -31.58 -2.04
N ILE A 482 -12.14 -31.52 -2.83
CA ILE A 482 -10.76 -31.37 -2.36
C ILE A 482 -10.30 -29.97 -2.73
N THR A 483 -9.70 -29.27 -1.79
CA THR A 483 -9.10 -27.95 -2.01
C THR A 483 -7.61 -27.98 -1.73
N ALA A 484 -6.85 -27.16 -2.46
CA ALA A 484 -5.43 -26.93 -2.27
C ALA A 484 -5.10 -25.44 -2.43
N PRO A 485 -4.19 -24.86 -1.63
CA PRO A 485 -3.84 -23.47 -1.80
C PRO A 485 -2.91 -23.27 -3.01
N GLY A 486 -3.01 -22.10 -3.62
CA GLY A 486 -2.11 -21.66 -4.68
C GLY A 486 -0.70 -21.30 -4.21
N VAL A 487 0.07 -20.65 -5.07
CA VAL A 487 1.44 -20.20 -4.77
C VAL A 487 1.46 -19.26 -3.55
N GLY A 488 2.46 -19.40 -2.68
CA GLY A 488 2.55 -18.71 -1.39
C GLY A 488 1.80 -19.41 -0.26
N GLY A 489 1.02 -20.45 -0.56
CA GLY A 489 0.30 -21.27 0.40
C GLY A 489 1.06 -22.53 0.79
N GLY A 490 0.76 -23.06 1.97
CA GLY A 490 1.40 -24.27 2.50
C GLY A 490 1.03 -25.55 1.73
N PRO A 491 1.65 -26.69 2.05
CA PRO A 491 1.48 -27.93 1.30
C PRO A 491 0.33 -28.75 1.86
N ASN A 492 -0.79 -28.11 2.22
CA ASN A 492 -1.91 -28.75 2.88
C ASN A 492 -3.15 -28.80 1.99
N ILE A 493 -3.81 -29.95 1.98
CA ILE A 493 -5.10 -30.12 1.30
C ILE A 493 -6.20 -30.25 2.34
N LYS A 494 -7.40 -29.83 1.96
CA LYS A 494 -8.61 -30.03 2.75
C LYS A 494 -9.65 -30.78 1.94
N ILE A 495 -10.42 -31.63 2.60
CA ILE A 495 -11.49 -32.41 1.99
C ILE A 495 -12.81 -32.02 2.64
N PHE A 496 -13.84 -31.84 1.82
CA PHE A 496 -15.18 -31.47 2.24
C PHE A 496 -16.18 -32.49 1.70
N ASN A 497 -16.93 -33.12 2.60
CA ASN A 497 -18.07 -33.96 2.22
C ASN A 497 -19.26 -33.07 1.84
N LEU A 498 -19.92 -33.42 0.72
CA LEU A 498 -21.00 -32.62 0.13
C LEU A 498 -22.41 -33.23 0.28
N VAL A 499 -22.55 -34.37 0.97
CA VAL A 499 -23.81 -35.15 1.05
C VAL A 499 -24.99 -34.31 1.59
N SER A 500 -24.71 -33.33 2.45
CA SER A 500 -25.75 -32.49 3.07
C SER A 500 -26.18 -31.26 2.24
N GLY A 501 -25.58 -31.04 1.05
CA GLY A 501 -25.73 -29.77 0.31
C GLY A 501 -24.96 -28.59 0.93
N THR A 502 -24.33 -28.77 2.08
CA THR A 502 -23.38 -27.81 2.65
C THR A 502 -22.00 -28.47 2.76
N PRO A 503 -20.92 -27.82 2.29
CA PRO A 503 -19.57 -28.37 2.44
C PRO A 503 -19.18 -28.54 3.91
N ILE A 504 -18.89 -29.78 4.32
CA ILE A 504 -18.43 -30.11 5.68
C ILE A 504 -16.98 -30.58 5.61
N GLN A 505 -16.04 -29.85 6.22
CA GLN A 505 -14.63 -30.25 6.25
C GLN A 505 -14.46 -31.57 7.03
N VAL A 506 -13.91 -32.60 6.37
CA VAL A 506 -13.68 -33.94 6.92
C VAL A 506 -12.21 -34.31 7.04
N ALA A 507 -11.31 -33.63 6.33
CA ALA A 507 -9.87 -33.82 6.45
C ALA A 507 -9.09 -32.51 6.22
N ASP A 508 -7.92 -32.39 6.86
CA ASP A 508 -6.92 -31.33 6.66
C ASP A 508 -5.55 -31.88 7.04
N PHE A 509 -4.63 -32.00 6.08
CA PHE A 509 -3.31 -32.55 6.33
C PHE A 509 -2.26 -32.06 5.34
N PHE A 510 -0.99 -32.15 5.76
CA PHE A 510 0.17 -31.77 4.94
C PHE A 510 0.58 -32.94 4.04
N VAL A 511 0.70 -32.66 2.74
CA VAL A 511 1.14 -33.62 1.71
C VAL A 511 2.66 -33.61 1.58
N PHE A 512 3.28 -32.44 1.73
CA PHE A 512 4.74 -32.25 1.69
C PHE A 512 5.25 -31.60 2.97
N GLU A 513 6.54 -31.28 2.99
CA GLU A 513 7.24 -30.71 4.13
C GLU A 513 6.62 -29.35 4.52
N ALA A 514 6.28 -29.16 5.80
CA ALA A 514 5.56 -27.98 6.30
C ALA A 514 6.16 -26.61 5.91
N ALA A 515 7.46 -26.56 5.60
CA ALA A 515 8.16 -25.35 5.18
C ALA A 515 8.01 -25.03 3.66
N PHE A 516 7.30 -25.87 2.90
CA PHE A 516 7.08 -25.66 1.47
C PHE A 516 5.86 -24.76 1.21
N PHE A 517 6.08 -23.59 0.59
CA PHE A 517 5.04 -22.60 0.31
C PHE A 517 4.75 -22.40 -1.18
N GLY A 518 5.10 -23.37 -2.03
CA GLY A 518 4.85 -23.30 -3.48
C GLY A 518 3.39 -23.54 -3.87
N GLY A 519 2.54 -23.91 -2.90
CA GLY A 519 1.19 -24.42 -3.15
C GLY A 519 1.19 -25.80 -3.81
N LEU A 520 -0.02 -26.29 -4.14
CA LEU A 520 -0.20 -27.65 -4.69
C LEU A 520 -1.16 -27.68 -5.86
N TYR A 521 -0.91 -28.54 -6.84
CA TYR A 521 -1.88 -28.96 -7.85
C TYR A 521 -2.54 -30.26 -7.40
N ILE A 522 -3.85 -30.40 -7.62
CA ILE A 522 -4.62 -31.56 -7.14
C ILE A 522 -5.53 -32.11 -8.23
N ALA A 523 -5.68 -33.44 -8.25
CA ALA A 523 -6.64 -34.17 -9.08
C ALA A 523 -7.18 -35.37 -8.32
N VAL A 524 -8.28 -35.95 -8.80
CA VAL A 524 -8.88 -37.17 -8.25
C VAL A 524 -9.11 -38.17 -9.38
N GLY A 525 -8.80 -39.44 -9.14
CA GLY A 525 -9.04 -40.55 -10.07
C GLY A 525 -8.96 -41.90 -9.37
N ASN A 526 -9.45 -42.97 -9.98
CA ASN A 526 -9.37 -44.33 -9.43
C ASN A 526 -8.08 -45.01 -9.91
N LEU A 527 -7.05 -45.05 -9.07
CA LEU A 527 -5.72 -45.54 -9.42
C LEU A 527 -5.47 -47.00 -9.04
N ASN A 528 -6.32 -47.60 -8.19
CA ASN A 528 -6.12 -48.95 -7.65
C ASN A 528 -7.34 -49.90 -7.78
N ASN A 529 -8.45 -49.43 -8.34
CA ASN A 529 -9.70 -50.16 -8.53
C ASN A 529 -10.39 -50.64 -7.24
N ASP A 530 -10.29 -49.88 -6.15
CA ASP A 530 -10.95 -50.21 -4.88
C ASP A 530 -12.36 -49.61 -4.73
N GLY A 531 -12.77 -48.77 -5.68
CA GLY A 531 -14.08 -48.11 -5.69
C GLY A 531 -14.11 -46.76 -4.96
N PHE A 532 -12.97 -46.31 -4.41
CA PHE A 532 -12.78 -44.96 -3.89
C PHE A 532 -12.03 -44.10 -4.91
N GLY A 533 -12.26 -42.79 -4.87
CA GLY A 533 -11.44 -41.82 -5.57
C GLY A 533 -10.12 -41.61 -4.84
N ASP A 534 -9.02 -41.73 -5.56
CA ASP A 534 -7.66 -41.51 -5.06
C ASP A 534 -7.20 -40.08 -5.37
N ILE A 535 -6.41 -39.50 -4.46
CA ILE A 535 -5.98 -38.11 -4.54
C ILE A 535 -4.58 -38.05 -5.12
N ILE A 536 -4.41 -37.31 -6.22
CA ILE A 536 -3.12 -37.04 -6.84
C ILE A 536 -2.72 -35.60 -6.52
N VAL A 537 -1.51 -35.41 -6.01
CA VAL A 537 -1.00 -34.10 -5.60
C VAL A 537 0.34 -33.83 -6.27
N GLY A 538 0.46 -32.69 -6.94
CA GLY A 538 1.69 -32.16 -7.52
C GLY A 538 2.21 -30.94 -6.76
N ALA A 539 3.52 -30.84 -6.55
CA ALA A 539 4.13 -29.65 -5.95
C ALA A 539 4.06 -28.43 -6.90
N GLY A 540 3.71 -27.26 -6.36
CA GLY A 540 3.75 -25.99 -7.10
C GLY A 540 5.15 -25.40 -7.26
N PRO A 541 5.26 -24.15 -7.80
CA PRO A 541 6.54 -23.49 -8.05
C PRO A 541 7.43 -23.37 -6.80
N GLY A 542 8.75 -23.53 -6.98
CA GLY A 542 9.73 -23.60 -5.90
C GLY A 542 9.93 -25.01 -5.33
N GLY A 543 9.02 -25.94 -5.65
CA GLY A 543 9.17 -27.37 -5.41
C GLY A 543 9.67 -28.10 -6.65
N GLY A 544 10.28 -29.28 -6.45
CA GLY A 544 10.60 -30.18 -7.57
C GLY A 544 9.35 -30.72 -8.28
N PRO A 545 9.47 -31.47 -9.39
CA PRO A 545 8.34 -32.09 -10.09
C PRO A 545 7.80 -33.32 -9.32
N ARG A 546 7.56 -33.15 -8.02
CA ARG A 546 7.15 -34.20 -7.10
C ARG A 546 5.65 -34.44 -7.21
N VAL A 547 5.28 -35.70 -7.42
CA VAL A 547 3.91 -36.19 -7.37
C VAL A 547 3.77 -37.11 -6.16
N SER A 548 2.64 -37.03 -5.48
CA SER A 548 2.24 -37.99 -4.44
C SER A 548 0.79 -38.39 -4.63
N ALA A 549 0.51 -39.69 -4.58
CA ALA A 549 -0.82 -40.25 -4.70
C ALA A 549 -1.24 -40.90 -3.38
N TYR A 550 -2.49 -40.67 -2.96
CA TYR A 550 -3.06 -41.18 -1.72
C TYR A 550 -4.33 -41.97 -2.02
N ALA A 551 -4.46 -43.15 -1.43
CA ALA A 551 -5.66 -43.95 -1.56
C ALA A 551 -6.85 -43.28 -0.83
N GLY A 552 -8.02 -43.34 -1.47
CA GLY A 552 -9.30 -42.96 -0.86
C GLY A 552 -9.68 -43.86 0.32
N SER A 553 -10.71 -43.47 1.07
CA SER A 553 -11.17 -44.25 2.22
C SER A 553 -12.59 -43.89 2.63
N GLN A 554 -13.39 -44.91 2.95
CA GLN A 554 -14.76 -44.77 3.46
C GLN A 554 -14.93 -43.79 4.64
N ASN A 555 -13.92 -43.64 5.50
CA ASN A 555 -13.99 -42.73 6.65
C ASN A 555 -13.14 -41.47 6.48
N PHE A 556 -12.73 -41.12 5.25
CA PHE A 556 -11.81 -40.00 4.96
C PHE A 556 -10.49 -40.07 5.73
N SER A 557 -10.07 -41.28 6.16
CA SER A 557 -8.84 -41.48 6.92
C SER A 557 -7.62 -41.46 5.99
N ILE A 558 -7.35 -40.30 5.40
CA ILE A 558 -6.29 -40.08 4.41
C ILE A 558 -5.13 -39.37 5.10
N ASN A 559 -3.96 -40.01 5.09
CA ASN A 559 -2.75 -39.51 5.76
C ASN A 559 -1.49 -40.18 5.20
N GLY A 560 -0.34 -40.01 5.85
CA GLY A 560 0.92 -40.63 5.41
C GLY A 560 0.90 -42.16 5.24
N SER A 561 -0.02 -42.88 5.89
CA SER A 561 -0.20 -44.33 5.74
C SER A 561 -1.03 -44.74 4.54
N THR A 562 -1.75 -43.82 3.89
CA THR A 562 -2.51 -44.09 2.65
C THR A 562 -1.76 -43.69 1.39
N VAL A 563 -0.48 -43.28 1.50
CA VAL A 563 0.38 -42.97 0.35
C VAL A 563 0.58 -44.22 -0.50
N MET A 564 0.16 -44.15 -1.76
CA MET A 564 0.35 -45.19 -2.75
C MET A 564 1.74 -45.09 -3.39
N THR A 565 2.15 -43.88 -3.77
CA THR A 565 3.46 -43.59 -4.34
C THR A 565 3.85 -42.13 -4.14
N THR A 566 5.17 -41.87 -4.13
CA THR A 566 5.76 -40.54 -4.25
C THR A 566 6.98 -40.61 -5.16
N PHE A 567 7.05 -39.75 -6.17
CA PHE A 567 8.17 -39.76 -7.13
C PHE A 567 8.35 -38.39 -7.79
N PHE A 568 9.51 -38.19 -8.43
CA PHE A 568 9.75 -37.04 -9.32
C PHE A 568 9.42 -37.47 -10.76
N ALA A 569 8.47 -36.78 -11.40
CA ALA A 569 8.04 -37.12 -12.76
C ALA A 569 9.01 -36.63 -13.85
N TYR A 570 9.81 -35.61 -13.53
CA TYR A 570 10.87 -35.06 -14.38
C TYR A 570 12.17 -34.96 -13.59
N ALA A 571 13.19 -34.33 -14.19
CA ALA A 571 14.49 -34.12 -13.57
C ALA A 571 14.35 -33.49 -12.15
N PRO A 572 14.87 -34.11 -11.08
CA PRO A 572 14.66 -33.63 -9.71
C PRO A 572 15.16 -32.20 -9.44
N GLU A 573 16.12 -31.72 -10.22
CA GLU A 573 16.66 -30.35 -10.17
C GLU A 573 15.72 -29.29 -10.75
N PHE A 574 14.70 -29.68 -11.51
CA PHE A 574 13.71 -28.75 -12.03
C PHE A 574 12.80 -28.27 -10.88
N THR A 575 12.68 -26.97 -10.66
CA THR A 575 11.93 -26.41 -9.52
C THR A 575 10.69 -25.60 -9.91
N GLY A 576 10.23 -25.78 -11.16
CA GLY A 576 9.03 -25.11 -11.68
C GLY A 576 7.71 -25.70 -11.17
N GLY A 577 7.77 -26.78 -10.38
CA GLY A 577 6.61 -27.56 -9.98
C GLY A 577 6.02 -28.41 -11.11
N ILE A 578 4.83 -28.96 -10.85
CA ILE A 578 4.18 -29.94 -11.71
C ILE A 578 2.66 -29.84 -11.61
N THR A 579 1.98 -29.85 -12.75
CA THR A 579 0.52 -29.97 -12.83
C THR A 579 0.14 -31.44 -12.98
N VAL A 580 -1.02 -31.83 -12.44
CA VAL A 580 -1.46 -33.23 -12.38
C VAL A 580 -2.93 -33.35 -12.78
N ALA A 581 -3.27 -34.47 -13.43
CA ALA A 581 -4.62 -34.90 -13.77
C ALA A 581 -4.72 -36.43 -13.71
N ALA A 582 -5.95 -36.94 -13.69
CA ALA A 582 -6.28 -38.36 -13.84
C ALA A 582 -6.94 -38.61 -15.19
N ALA A 583 -6.65 -39.73 -15.85
CA ALA A 583 -7.28 -40.11 -17.12
C ALA A 583 -7.18 -41.63 -17.34
N ASP A 584 -8.28 -42.31 -17.69
CA ASP A 584 -8.26 -43.73 -18.14
C ASP A 584 -7.72 -43.82 -19.56
N ARG A 585 -6.39 -43.73 -19.68
CA ARG A 585 -5.69 -43.55 -20.94
C ARG A 585 -5.52 -44.85 -21.71
N THR A 586 -5.56 -45.98 -21.02
CA THR A 586 -5.49 -47.31 -21.64
C THR A 586 -6.86 -47.98 -21.85
N GLY A 587 -7.92 -47.43 -21.27
CA GLY A 587 -9.31 -47.84 -21.51
C GLY A 587 -9.73 -49.09 -20.73
N GLU A 588 -9.00 -49.44 -19.66
CA GLU A 588 -9.27 -50.55 -18.76
C GLU A 588 -10.13 -50.16 -17.55
N GLY A 589 -10.45 -48.88 -17.38
CA GLY A 589 -11.26 -48.37 -16.28
C GLY A 589 -10.48 -48.00 -15.02
N LEU A 590 -9.15 -48.06 -15.07
CA LEU A 590 -8.23 -47.45 -14.11
C LEU A 590 -7.74 -46.13 -14.66
N ASP A 591 -7.59 -45.13 -13.80
CA ASP A 591 -7.03 -43.85 -14.19
C ASP A 591 -5.49 -43.89 -14.10
N GLU A 592 -4.83 -43.32 -15.09
CA GLU A 592 -3.40 -43.00 -15.05
C GLU A 592 -3.15 -41.58 -14.52
N ILE A 593 -1.95 -41.39 -13.97
CA ILE A 593 -1.46 -40.07 -13.56
C ILE A 593 -0.89 -39.36 -14.78
N VAL A 594 -1.55 -38.29 -15.21
CA VAL A 594 -1.06 -37.38 -16.25
C VAL A 594 -0.36 -36.21 -15.59
N THR A 595 0.87 -35.92 -16.02
CA THR A 595 1.64 -34.79 -15.49
C THR A 595 2.02 -33.79 -16.58
N GLY A 596 2.06 -32.51 -16.22
CA GLY A 596 2.61 -31.44 -17.04
C GLY A 596 3.70 -30.66 -16.31
N ALA A 597 4.80 -30.33 -16.99
CA ALA A 597 5.85 -29.53 -16.38
C ALA A 597 5.38 -28.08 -16.12
N GLY A 598 5.70 -27.57 -14.92
CA GLY A 598 5.39 -26.19 -14.53
C GLY A 598 6.27 -25.13 -15.21
N PHE A 599 6.23 -23.91 -14.69
CA PHE A 599 6.96 -22.76 -15.25
C PHE A 599 8.48 -23.01 -15.31
N GLY A 600 9.12 -22.65 -16.42
CA GLY A 600 10.55 -22.89 -16.67
C GLY A 600 10.86 -24.27 -17.25
N GLY A 601 9.91 -25.20 -17.25
CA GLY A 601 10.01 -26.49 -17.93
C GLY A 601 9.46 -26.40 -19.36
N GLY A 602 9.94 -27.26 -20.25
CA GLY A 602 9.33 -27.42 -21.59
C GLY A 602 7.89 -27.98 -21.50
N PRO A 603 7.09 -27.98 -22.58
CA PRO A 603 5.69 -28.40 -22.55
C PRO A 603 5.54 -29.93 -22.55
N ASN A 604 6.31 -30.61 -21.71
CA ASN A 604 6.38 -32.06 -21.66
C ASN A 604 5.22 -32.63 -20.85
N VAL A 605 4.49 -33.56 -21.45
CA VAL A 605 3.43 -34.34 -20.80
C VAL A 605 3.91 -35.77 -20.66
N THR A 606 3.82 -36.31 -19.44
CA THR A 606 4.12 -37.72 -19.15
C THR A 606 2.91 -38.37 -18.52
N VAL A 607 2.60 -39.59 -18.93
CA VAL A 607 1.50 -40.39 -18.39
C VAL A 607 2.09 -41.61 -17.69
N PHE A 608 1.73 -41.80 -16.42
CA PHE A 608 2.20 -42.88 -15.57
C PHE A 608 1.04 -43.80 -15.19
N GLN A 609 1.19 -45.08 -15.51
CA GLN A 609 0.34 -46.13 -14.96
C GLN A 609 0.91 -46.64 -13.65
N LEU A 610 0.07 -46.75 -12.63
CA LEU A 610 0.45 -47.38 -11.38
C LEU A 610 0.21 -48.88 -11.45
N GLN A 611 1.26 -49.65 -11.18
CA GLN A 611 1.20 -51.10 -11.13
C GLN A 611 1.47 -51.56 -9.69
N GLN A 612 0.49 -52.20 -9.07
CA GLN A 612 0.66 -52.76 -7.75
C GLN A 612 1.52 -54.03 -7.82
N THR A 613 2.60 -54.03 -7.06
CA THR A 613 3.44 -55.21 -6.85
C THR A 613 2.70 -56.24 -5.99
N PRO A 614 3.05 -57.54 -6.05
CA PRO A 614 2.47 -58.55 -5.16
C PRO A 614 2.62 -58.26 -3.66
N GLN A 615 3.60 -57.42 -3.29
CA GLN A 615 3.85 -56.96 -1.92
C GLN A 615 3.02 -55.73 -1.52
N GLY A 616 2.16 -55.23 -2.40
CA GLY A 616 1.25 -54.11 -2.15
C GLY A 616 1.80 -52.72 -2.47
N ALA A 617 3.10 -52.60 -2.79
CA ALA A 617 3.70 -51.32 -3.20
C ALA A 617 3.35 -50.98 -4.66
N PHE A 618 3.24 -49.70 -5.02
CA PHE A 618 2.96 -49.27 -6.39
C PHE A 618 4.22 -48.81 -7.12
N ASN A 619 4.44 -49.32 -8.34
CA ASN A 619 5.45 -48.84 -9.27
C ASN A 619 4.80 -47.98 -10.35
N GLN A 620 5.47 -46.90 -10.74
CA GLN A 620 5.06 -46.01 -11.82
C GLN A 620 5.72 -46.43 -13.15
N VAL A 621 4.90 -46.72 -14.15
CA VAL A 621 5.34 -47.07 -15.51
C VAL A 621 4.94 -45.96 -16.45
N VAL A 622 5.91 -45.38 -17.16
CA VAL A 622 5.62 -44.38 -18.20
C VAL A 622 5.01 -45.09 -19.40
N ILE A 623 3.77 -44.74 -19.74
CA ILE A 623 3.05 -45.31 -20.90
C ILE A 623 2.96 -44.33 -22.06
N GLN A 624 3.11 -43.02 -21.81
CA GLN A 624 3.14 -42.00 -22.84
C GLN A 624 4.03 -40.82 -22.40
N ASN A 625 4.79 -40.26 -23.34
CA ASN A 625 5.64 -39.09 -23.13
C ASN A 625 5.72 -38.27 -24.42
N PHE A 626 5.32 -37.01 -24.40
CA PHE A 626 5.31 -36.15 -25.59
C PHE A 626 5.33 -34.66 -25.23
N PHE A 627 5.78 -33.83 -26.17
CA PHE A 627 5.67 -32.37 -26.06
C PHE A 627 4.35 -31.90 -26.67
N ALA A 628 3.55 -31.19 -25.87
CA ALA A 628 2.24 -30.69 -26.28
C ALA A 628 2.30 -29.42 -27.16
N PHE A 629 3.43 -28.70 -27.09
CA PHE A 629 3.68 -27.45 -27.82
C PHE A 629 5.13 -27.41 -28.30
N ASP A 630 5.53 -26.30 -28.93
CA ASP A 630 6.93 -26.04 -29.31
C ASP A 630 7.87 -26.23 -28.10
N THR A 631 8.96 -26.96 -28.28
CA THR A 631 9.89 -27.31 -27.19
C THR A 631 10.62 -26.09 -26.61
N LEU A 632 10.61 -24.95 -27.31
CA LEU A 632 11.13 -23.68 -26.80
C LEU A 632 10.16 -22.96 -25.86
N PHE A 633 8.89 -23.40 -25.77
CA PHE A 633 7.93 -22.82 -24.83
C PHE A 633 8.20 -23.29 -23.40
N THR A 634 8.53 -22.34 -22.52
CA THR A 634 8.84 -22.63 -21.11
C THR A 634 7.89 -21.96 -20.12
N GLY A 635 6.69 -21.56 -20.57
CA GLY A 635 5.67 -20.92 -19.71
C GLY A 635 4.97 -21.90 -18.75
N GLY A 636 5.32 -23.18 -18.79
CA GLY A 636 4.63 -24.26 -18.09
C GLY A 636 3.31 -24.65 -18.74
N ILE A 637 2.77 -25.81 -18.37
CA ILE A 637 1.53 -26.35 -18.93
C ILE A 637 0.58 -26.85 -17.84
N TYR A 638 -0.71 -26.80 -18.13
CA TYR A 638 -1.80 -27.34 -17.28
C TYR A 638 -2.43 -28.53 -17.98
N VAL A 639 -2.54 -29.67 -17.30
CA VAL A 639 -3.10 -30.90 -17.88
C VAL A 639 -4.48 -31.21 -17.31
N ALA A 640 -5.34 -31.81 -18.13
CA ALA A 640 -6.59 -32.44 -17.74
C ALA A 640 -6.83 -33.70 -18.57
N GLY A 641 -7.63 -34.61 -18.04
CA GLY A 641 -8.00 -35.87 -18.68
C GLY A 641 -9.51 -36.05 -18.76
N GLY A 642 -9.96 -36.79 -19.76
CA GLY A 642 -11.33 -37.29 -19.81
C GLY A 642 -11.80 -37.67 -21.21
N ARG A 643 -12.87 -38.47 -21.26
CA ARG A 643 -13.46 -38.94 -22.52
C ARG A 643 -14.11 -37.80 -23.31
N PHE A 644 -13.48 -37.33 -24.38
CA PHE A 644 -14.05 -36.32 -25.27
C PHE A 644 -14.40 -36.89 -26.64
N SER A 645 -13.60 -37.82 -27.13
CA SER A 645 -13.89 -38.63 -28.30
C SER A 645 -14.87 -39.78 -28.00
N ASN A 646 -15.26 -40.53 -29.04
CA ASN A 646 -16.06 -41.75 -28.91
C ASN A 646 -15.21 -42.99 -28.58
N ALA A 647 -13.94 -42.81 -28.21
CA ALA A 647 -13.05 -43.89 -27.83
C ALA A 647 -13.40 -44.46 -26.46
N THR A 648 -12.85 -45.64 -26.16
CA THR A 648 -12.98 -46.30 -24.85
C THR A 648 -11.97 -45.77 -23.83
N TYR A 649 -10.99 -44.98 -24.26
CA TYR A 649 -9.99 -44.32 -23.42
C TYR A 649 -10.24 -42.81 -23.36
N ASP A 650 -9.63 -42.17 -22.38
CA ASP A 650 -9.66 -40.74 -22.15
C ASP A 650 -8.66 -39.98 -23.03
N ASP A 651 -9.05 -38.76 -23.39
CA ASP A 651 -8.22 -37.81 -24.13
C ASP A 651 -7.47 -36.90 -23.16
N ILE A 652 -6.33 -36.38 -23.60
CA ILE A 652 -5.50 -35.47 -22.80
C ILE A 652 -5.64 -34.06 -23.35
N PHE A 653 -5.98 -33.12 -22.47
CA PHE A 653 -6.04 -31.70 -22.76
C PHE A 653 -4.87 -31.00 -22.08
N VAL A 654 -4.24 -30.09 -22.80
CA VAL A 654 -3.08 -29.37 -22.31
C VAL A 654 -3.26 -27.89 -22.60
N GLY A 655 -3.28 -27.07 -21.55
CA GLY A 655 -3.33 -25.61 -21.65
C GLY A 655 -1.95 -24.99 -21.50
N THR A 656 -1.63 -23.99 -22.31
CA THR A 656 -0.41 -23.19 -22.12
C THR A 656 -0.50 -22.35 -20.84
N GLY A 657 0.60 -22.24 -20.11
CA GLY A 657 0.78 -21.19 -19.11
C GLY A 657 1.00 -19.80 -19.70
N PRO A 658 1.25 -18.79 -18.85
CA PRO A 658 1.43 -17.40 -19.28
C PRO A 658 2.62 -17.21 -20.23
N GLY A 659 2.59 -16.12 -21.00
CA GLY A 659 3.71 -15.68 -21.84
C GLY A 659 3.61 -16.06 -23.32
N THR A 660 2.60 -16.84 -23.70
CA THR A 660 2.21 -17.07 -25.09
C THR A 660 0.70 -16.94 -25.23
N LYS A 661 0.20 -16.93 -26.46
CA LYS A 661 -1.24 -16.98 -26.75
C LYS A 661 -1.85 -18.19 -26.05
N ALA A 662 -2.92 -17.97 -25.28
CA ALA A 662 -3.63 -19.01 -24.56
C ALA A 662 -4.15 -20.07 -25.54
N THR A 663 -3.47 -21.21 -25.56
CA THR A 663 -3.69 -22.30 -26.52
C THR A 663 -3.99 -23.59 -25.77
N VAL A 664 -4.96 -24.34 -26.25
CA VAL A 664 -5.27 -25.69 -25.79
C VAL A 664 -4.85 -26.69 -26.85
N ALA A 665 -4.01 -27.64 -26.47
CA ALA A 665 -3.68 -28.83 -27.24
C ALA A 665 -4.57 -29.99 -26.78
N VAL A 666 -5.17 -30.71 -27.73
CA VAL A 666 -6.00 -31.89 -27.49
C VAL A 666 -5.34 -33.09 -28.14
N ALA A 667 -4.87 -34.02 -27.32
CA ALA A 667 -4.17 -35.22 -27.75
C ALA A 667 -5.12 -36.43 -27.71
N PHE A 668 -5.60 -36.83 -28.88
CA PHE A 668 -6.46 -38.01 -29.07
C PHE A 668 -5.62 -39.28 -29.15
N GLY A 669 -5.79 -40.22 -28.21
CA GLY A 669 -5.14 -41.54 -28.25
C GLY A 669 -3.68 -41.51 -28.72
N THR A 670 -3.31 -42.39 -29.64
CA THR A 670 -1.99 -42.40 -30.30
C THR A 670 -1.92 -41.51 -31.57
N GLY A 671 -2.91 -40.63 -31.79
CA GLY A 671 -3.05 -39.77 -32.96
C GLY A 671 -2.38 -38.39 -32.85
N GLY A 672 -2.71 -37.49 -33.79
CA GLY A 672 -2.19 -36.12 -33.85
C GLY A 672 -2.85 -35.17 -32.85
N ILE A 673 -2.17 -34.05 -32.55
CA ILE A 673 -2.63 -33.02 -31.61
C ILE A 673 -3.48 -31.98 -32.35
N HIS A 674 -4.68 -31.69 -31.84
CA HIS A 674 -5.50 -30.56 -32.31
C HIS A 674 -5.26 -29.33 -31.42
N TYR A 675 -5.14 -28.15 -32.01
CA TYR A 675 -4.96 -26.89 -31.28
C TYR A 675 -6.17 -25.96 -31.35
N LEU A 676 -6.48 -25.31 -30.23
CA LEU A 676 -7.57 -24.35 -30.08
C LEU A 676 -7.04 -23.09 -29.42
N ASN A 677 -7.61 -21.93 -29.73
CA ASN A 677 -7.25 -20.64 -29.13
C ASN A 677 -8.48 -20.02 -28.45
N PRO A 678 -8.83 -20.42 -27.22
CA PRO A 678 -10.14 -20.13 -26.65
C PRO A 678 -10.41 -18.66 -26.38
N PHE A 679 -9.36 -17.85 -26.19
CA PHE A 679 -9.47 -16.47 -25.70
C PHE A 679 -8.79 -15.45 -26.62
N GLY A 680 -8.79 -15.69 -27.93
CA GLY A 680 -8.17 -14.77 -28.89
C GLY A 680 -6.68 -14.55 -28.59
N ASN A 681 -6.26 -13.30 -28.41
CA ASN A 681 -4.86 -12.92 -28.17
C ASN A 681 -4.49 -12.89 -26.67
N PHE A 682 -5.37 -13.34 -25.78
CA PHE A 682 -5.07 -13.40 -24.35
C PHE A 682 -3.84 -14.28 -24.07
N ASN A 683 -2.96 -13.85 -23.17
CA ASN A 683 -1.66 -14.49 -22.91
C ASN A 683 -1.40 -14.83 -21.44
N GLY A 684 -2.41 -14.75 -20.57
CA GLY A 684 -2.33 -15.16 -19.15
C GLY A 684 -2.45 -16.68 -18.94
N GLY A 685 -2.39 -17.45 -20.03
CA GLY A 685 -2.54 -18.89 -20.03
C GLY A 685 -4.00 -19.38 -19.99
N VAL A 686 -4.18 -20.68 -20.08
CA VAL A 686 -5.50 -21.33 -20.07
C VAL A 686 -5.47 -22.54 -19.14
N ARG A 687 -6.48 -22.66 -18.29
CA ARG A 687 -6.77 -23.88 -17.54
C ARG A 687 -7.72 -24.74 -18.35
N VAL A 688 -7.49 -26.04 -18.33
CA VAL A 688 -8.24 -27.02 -19.12
C VAL A 688 -8.99 -27.95 -18.20
N GLY A 689 -10.16 -28.42 -18.65
CA GLY A 689 -10.94 -29.42 -17.95
C GLY A 689 -11.95 -30.08 -18.88
N ILE A 690 -12.71 -31.02 -18.35
CA ILE A 690 -13.81 -31.67 -19.07
C ILE A 690 -15.11 -31.48 -18.28
N SER A 691 -16.21 -31.29 -19.01
CA SER A 691 -17.57 -31.38 -18.47
C SER A 691 -18.21 -32.64 -19.01
N SER A 692 -18.74 -33.49 -18.13
CA SER A 692 -19.40 -34.73 -18.55
C SER A 692 -20.91 -34.56 -18.67
N SER A 693 -21.52 -35.44 -19.47
CA SER A 693 -22.95 -35.72 -19.36
C SER A 693 -23.19 -36.67 -18.18
N SER A 694 -24.39 -36.63 -17.58
CA SER A 694 -24.77 -37.30 -16.31
C SER A 694 -24.72 -38.84 -16.31
N ILE A 695 -24.06 -39.48 -17.29
CA ILE A 695 -23.88 -40.91 -17.38
C ILE A 695 -22.42 -41.19 -17.75
N LYS A 696 -21.67 -41.78 -16.80
CA LYS A 696 -20.29 -42.24 -17.02
C LYS A 696 -20.26 -43.15 -18.25
N GLY A 697 -19.63 -42.68 -19.33
CA GLY A 697 -19.50 -43.43 -20.60
C GLY A 697 -20.45 -43.05 -21.73
N THR A 698 -21.32 -42.03 -21.60
CA THR A 698 -22.10 -41.51 -22.74
C THR A 698 -21.54 -40.20 -23.28
N THR A 699 -21.46 -40.09 -24.60
CA THR A 699 -21.16 -38.84 -25.32
C THR A 699 -22.45 -38.02 -25.54
N PRO A 700 -22.36 -36.67 -25.62
CA PRO A 700 -21.13 -35.88 -25.67
C PRO A 700 -20.72 -35.26 -24.32
N ASN A 701 -19.44 -35.41 -23.99
CA ASN A 701 -18.74 -34.58 -23.01
C ASN A 701 -18.19 -33.33 -23.72
N TYR A 702 -17.94 -32.26 -22.97
CA TYR A 702 -17.44 -30.99 -23.50
C TYR A 702 -16.06 -30.67 -22.97
N LEU A 703 -15.19 -30.18 -23.85
CA LEU A 703 -13.93 -29.57 -23.44
C LEU A 703 -14.23 -28.21 -22.82
N MET A 704 -13.68 -27.98 -21.64
CA MET A 704 -13.71 -26.71 -20.94
C MET A 704 -12.36 -26.01 -21.03
N ALA A 705 -12.38 -24.74 -21.41
CA ALA A 705 -11.24 -23.84 -21.31
C ALA A 705 -11.60 -22.67 -20.41
N ALA A 706 -10.83 -22.42 -19.36
CA ALA A 706 -10.98 -21.29 -18.44
C ALA A 706 -9.77 -20.35 -18.53
N ALA A 707 -10.04 -19.05 -18.52
CA ALA A 707 -8.98 -18.05 -18.64
C ALA A 707 -8.13 -17.99 -17.36
N GLY A 708 -6.80 -17.97 -17.53
CA GLY A 708 -5.87 -17.74 -16.42
C GLY A 708 -5.88 -16.28 -15.92
N PRO A 709 -4.97 -15.91 -15.00
CA PRO A 709 -4.88 -14.56 -14.46
C PRO A 709 -4.77 -13.47 -15.54
N GLY A 710 -5.57 -12.42 -15.41
CA GLY A 710 -5.70 -11.31 -16.38
C GLY A 710 -6.82 -11.48 -17.40
N GLY A 711 -7.42 -12.68 -17.50
CA GLY A 711 -8.40 -13.01 -18.55
C GLY A 711 -9.87 -12.91 -18.14
N GLY A 712 -10.15 -12.48 -16.91
CA GLY A 712 -11.51 -12.50 -16.37
C GLY A 712 -11.94 -13.91 -15.93
N PRO A 713 -13.16 -14.10 -15.38
CA PRO A 713 -13.65 -15.42 -15.00
C PRO A 713 -14.34 -16.12 -16.18
N GLN A 714 -13.79 -15.99 -17.39
CA GLN A 714 -14.39 -16.51 -18.61
C GLN A 714 -14.13 -18.01 -18.75
N VAL A 715 -15.19 -18.75 -19.08
CA VAL A 715 -15.15 -20.18 -19.41
C VAL A 715 -15.81 -20.41 -20.77
N ASN A 716 -15.14 -21.16 -21.65
CA ASN A 716 -15.64 -21.52 -22.97
C ASN A 716 -15.78 -23.05 -23.07
N LEU A 717 -16.92 -23.52 -23.59
CA LEU A 717 -17.20 -24.94 -23.79
C LEU A 717 -17.15 -25.31 -25.27
N TYR A 718 -16.55 -26.45 -25.59
CA TYR A 718 -16.37 -26.95 -26.94
C TYR A 718 -16.93 -28.36 -27.08
N ASN A 719 -17.66 -28.63 -28.17
CA ASN A 719 -18.07 -29.98 -28.52
C ASN A 719 -16.94 -30.75 -29.23
N THR A 720 -17.18 -32.03 -29.51
CA THR A 720 -16.22 -32.96 -30.14
C THR A 720 -15.77 -32.56 -31.54
N ASN A 721 -16.52 -31.68 -32.22
CA ASN A 721 -16.14 -31.07 -33.49
C ASN A 721 -15.36 -29.75 -33.32
N PHE A 722 -14.94 -29.44 -32.09
CA PHE A 722 -14.24 -28.22 -31.71
C PHE A 722 -14.99 -26.92 -31.96
N ASN A 723 -16.30 -26.99 -32.14
CA ASN A 723 -17.13 -25.80 -32.17
C ASN A 723 -17.40 -25.36 -30.75
N GLN A 724 -17.21 -24.06 -30.49
CA GLN A 724 -17.63 -23.46 -29.23
C GLN A 724 -19.15 -23.54 -29.15
N VAL A 725 -19.65 -24.22 -28.14
CA VAL A 725 -21.09 -24.40 -27.90
C VAL A 725 -21.63 -23.47 -26.83
N ASP A 726 -20.77 -22.98 -25.93
CA ASP A 726 -21.14 -22.04 -24.88
C ASP A 726 -19.96 -21.17 -24.45
N SER A 727 -20.27 -20.02 -23.84
CA SER A 727 -19.34 -19.15 -23.13
C SER A 727 -20.06 -18.40 -22.03
N PHE A 728 -19.52 -18.49 -20.82
CA PHE A 728 -20.09 -17.83 -19.66
C PHE A 728 -19.01 -17.30 -18.72
N PHE A 729 -19.39 -16.39 -17.83
CA PHE A 729 -18.56 -15.94 -16.73
C PHE A 729 -18.92 -16.73 -15.48
N ALA A 730 -17.98 -17.50 -14.93
CA ALA A 730 -18.26 -18.32 -13.75
C ALA A 730 -18.44 -17.48 -12.48
N THR A 731 -17.94 -16.23 -12.49
CA THR A 731 -18.10 -15.25 -11.41
C THR A 731 -18.33 -13.85 -12.01
N ASN A 732 -18.30 -12.79 -11.19
CA ASN A 732 -18.48 -11.42 -11.65
C ASN A 732 -17.48 -11.07 -12.78
N PRO A 733 -17.95 -10.62 -13.96
CA PRO A 733 -17.09 -10.34 -15.12
C PRO A 733 -16.00 -9.29 -14.85
N ASN A 734 -16.13 -8.48 -13.79
CA ASN A 734 -15.10 -7.52 -13.36
C ASN A 734 -13.92 -8.17 -12.61
N VAL A 735 -13.98 -9.47 -12.27
CA VAL A 735 -12.89 -10.20 -11.61
C VAL A 735 -11.83 -10.58 -12.64
N THR A 736 -10.77 -9.79 -12.76
CA THR A 736 -9.71 -10.04 -13.76
C THR A 736 -8.73 -11.14 -13.37
N LEU A 737 -8.92 -11.80 -12.23
CA LEU A 737 -7.92 -12.65 -11.56
C LEU A 737 -7.83 -14.10 -12.12
N GLY A 738 -8.67 -14.44 -13.11
CA GLY A 738 -8.70 -15.77 -13.72
C GLY A 738 -9.41 -16.82 -12.86
N LEU A 739 -9.56 -18.03 -13.39
CA LEU A 739 -10.17 -19.18 -12.72
C LEU A 739 -9.25 -20.38 -12.74
N PHE A 740 -9.30 -21.16 -11.66
CA PHE A 740 -8.77 -22.51 -11.65
C PHE A 740 -9.92 -23.52 -11.68
N ALA A 741 -9.93 -24.35 -12.74
CA ALA A 741 -10.79 -25.53 -12.85
C ALA A 741 -9.87 -26.70 -13.21
N ASN A 742 -9.79 -27.70 -12.32
CA ASN A 742 -9.19 -29.00 -12.63
C ASN A 742 -10.33 -30.02 -12.63
N SER A 743 -10.46 -30.76 -13.74
CA SER A 743 -11.49 -31.77 -14.07
C SER A 743 -12.17 -32.39 -12.82
N THR A 744 -13.48 -32.30 -12.62
CA THR A 744 -14.60 -32.61 -13.54
C THR A 744 -15.78 -31.68 -13.17
N ILE A 745 -16.36 -30.96 -14.13
CA ILE A 745 -17.75 -30.49 -13.95
C ILE A 745 -18.57 -31.70 -14.33
N LEU A 746 -18.91 -32.52 -13.33
CA LEU A 746 -19.62 -33.77 -13.59
C LEU A 746 -20.91 -33.49 -14.32
#